data_AF-A0AA85K3Z6-F1
#
_entry.id   AF-A0AA85K3Z6-F1
#
_cell.length_a   1.000
_cell.length_b   1.000
_cell.length_c   1.000
_cell.angle_alpha   90.00
_cell.angle_beta   90.00
_cell.angle_gamma   90.00
#
_symmetry.space_group_name_H-M   'P 1'
#
loop_
_entity.id
_entity.type
_entity.pdbx_description
1 polymer ?
#
loop_
_entity_poly.entity_id
_entity_poly.type
_entity_poly.pdbx_seq_one_letter_code
_entity_poly.pdbx_strand_id
1 'polypeptide(L)'
;MCQIIELPEDGPTCPHGIMLKIVNKSSESFHYACSAFRGKDECKRQELCRKNTLNNWSVENILSSDQSNRAYCSTCDCLFSMVTERKKHKMHEYRGDLSDNLLTMPSYLLKPLGDSKAHAQYFFSLNCLNQLYSIINNLSVNYVVCIGSPRLHDFIQLQFVHRGQLTNSYLLDIDFRLTNFYRSHNFSQYNMVNGFFFSQQDKENFYNFIKENVKSMHKCLIFCDPPFAAPLSLIIKQIKVLQNSVIRCINQNAGVSKMKKSDDSNKNAENTYAYLMALPYFFEKKLQKIAPFINMLDYKMTYENHSRLDCDRNNPDISQSNTINNENQANRGKRRDSVVRLFTNLSPSLVHPPESLESSFRFCEICQRYSHITNVHCLKCNRCTTKNGPTYVHCDKCGRCRSSKKFHSSFYHVIIPKEKSNKHFLDTYYQLPSYANKHCTYSTCFNVNNCVHELVDKPLHTVRVYMYPLLKQFNHTSLSTTFSQQFLSLHNAILSSQYYVNRIEDACILVPGVDFLYIHDENHEDIVDLSLRYLNHLPRWNDGRNHLIVNFLSNEKLMYSASAIVASASHTSRTYRPKFDIVLPAFNPYTIVVDNSIDKRHTIFLIVFPSTDQDSINQLKYLLLDSRNSDSPSPQTIIILEYSDQSISQTYGRRFVLVSESQYRHRVVKKWINYSESLCSSEFCLVIDADNANRFNLFDSIACGCIPVIVNDDIVLPFSEVLDWNKMAIRIPRVKFQKIPSILSTYSSREILLLRKQIMFAYERYFSSIEKIMITTLDILNDRVFPQYSRSYAEWNYPDYSTNVFPISPVLFYPAKAFPQAGFTALIRAHSHFALLSVLLKSLQFVKYLQQIVVVWTSKVYPVPDTILWPSLKVPLSVVRPAYGSVNGRFFPYRQIRTEAVFSIEEDTCLPSAESVERAFELWCQNPERLVSLSGRQSEQLSWHLFYNNDTDDNQSFSATFPAVFFHKHYLHLYTDLLAVHVKSFIDKLETCEDAFLYWLIVQTSGGQSVLSTSLVYNYNSSNLYSFTNPLLNECRPVPKHCSLHVNQLSSFVKNFRQSSYPFKVSQLTADAL
;
A
#
# COMPACT_ATOMS: atom_id res chain seq x y z
N MET A 1 -3.23 -37.93 -12.14
CA MET A 1 -3.02 -39.30 -11.64
C MET A 1 -4.36 -39.99 -11.52
N CYS A 2 -4.61 -41.05 -12.28
CA CYS A 2 -5.88 -41.78 -12.29
C CYS A 2 -5.84 -42.94 -11.29
N GLN A 3 -6.17 -42.68 -10.03
CA GLN A 3 -6.47 -43.73 -9.05
C GLN A 3 -7.98 -43.90 -8.95
N ILE A 4 -8.48 -45.13 -9.03
CA ILE A 4 -9.88 -45.45 -8.71
C ILE A 4 -9.91 -45.88 -7.24
N ILE A 5 -10.87 -45.34 -6.48
CA ILE A 5 -11.14 -45.73 -5.10
C ILE A 5 -12.46 -46.49 -5.10
N GLU A 6 -12.41 -47.76 -4.69
CA GLU A 6 -13.57 -48.63 -4.59
C GLU A 6 -13.78 -49.05 -3.14
N LEU A 7 -15.04 -49.20 -2.76
CA LEU A 7 -15.43 -49.85 -1.52
C LEU A 7 -15.86 -51.29 -1.90
N PRO A 8 -14.98 -52.30 -1.70
CA PRO A 8 -15.30 -53.68 -2.02
C PRO A 8 -16.42 -54.21 -1.10
N GLU A 9 -17.23 -55.14 -1.59
CA GLU A 9 -18.23 -55.84 -0.78
C GLU A 9 -17.54 -56.82 0.19
N ASP A 10 -16.54 -57.57 -0.30
CA ASP A 10 -15.75 -58.55 0.47
C ASP A 10 -14.26 -58.16 0.53
N GLY A 11 -13.95 -57.05 1.21
CA GLY A 11 -12.57 -56.55 1.39
C GLY A 11 -11.99 -56.83 2.78
N PRO A 12 -10.65 -56.70 2.96
CA PRO A 12 -10.05 -56.75 4.29
C PRO A 12 -10.63 -55.64 5.17
N THR A 13 -10.79 -55.95 6.46
CA THR A 13 -11.33 -55.03 7.45
C THR A 13 -10.22 -54.46 8.32
N CYS A 14 -10.47 -53.26 8.84
CA CYS A 14 -9.68 -52.63 9.90
C CYS A 14 -10.64 -52.27 11.05
N PRO A 15 -10.14 -51.73 12.19
CA PRO A 15 -11.01 -51.29 13.29
C PRO A 15 -12.08 -50.24 12.91
N HIS A 16 -11.96 -49.63 11.72
CA HIS A 16 -12.89 -48.63 11.19
C HIS A 16 -13.82 -49.17 10.09
N GLY A 17 -13.93 -50.50 9.97
CA GLY A 17 -14.74 -51.21 8.99
C GLY A 17 -13.96 -51.66 7.75
N ILE A 18 -14.68 -51.92 6.65
CA ILE A 18 -14.10 -52.38 5.38
C ILE A 18 -13.12 -51.33 4.83
N MET A 19 -11.94 -51.82 4.42
CA MET A 19 -10.88 -51.00 3.83
C MET A 19 -11.17 -50.64 2.36
N LEU A 20 -10.67 -49.49 1.92
CA LEU A 20 -10.80 -49.03 0.54
C LEU A 20 -9.77 -49.73 -0.35
N LYS A 21 -10.21 -50.19 -1.52
CA LYS A 21 -9.34 -50.69 -2.58
C LYS A 21 -8.91 -49.52 -3.47
N ILE A 22 -7.61 -49.23 -3.50
CA ILE A 22 -7.04 -48.17 -4.35
C ILE A 22 -6.35 -48.83 -5.53
N VAL A 23 -6.93 -48.65 -6.73
CA VAL A 23 -6.44 -49.22 -7.99
C VAL A 23 -5.70 -48.15 -8.77
N ASN A 24 -4.44 -48.42 -9.13
CA ASN A 24 -3.66 -47.50 -9.95
C ASN A 24 -3.81 -47.83 -11.44
N LYS A 25 -4.47 -46.95 -12.21
CA LYS A 25 -4.76 -47.23 -13.63
C LYS A 25 -3.53 -47.42 -14.51
N SER A 26 -2.38 -46.85 -14.12
CA SER A 26 -1.16 -46.92 -14.93
C SER A 26 -0.34 -48.20 -14.73
N SER A 27 -0.54 -48.90 -13.60
CA SER A 27 0.28 -50.06 -13.22
C SER A 27 -0.54 -51.32 -12.96
N GLU A 28 -1.88 -51.26 -13.05
CA GLU A 28 -2.85 -52.30 -12.67
C GLU A 28 -2.71 -52.87 -11.25
N SER A 29 -1.74 -52.39 -10.47
CA SER A 29 -1.55 -52.73 -9.08
C SER A 29 -2.61 -52.08 -8.20
N PHE A 30 -3.03 -52.83 -7.17
CA PHE A 30 -3.97 -52.35 -6.16
C PHE A 30 -3.39 -52.54 -4.75
N HIS A 31 -3.84 -51.70 -3.83
CA HIS A 31 -3.57 -51.89 -2.40
C HIS A 31 -4.78 -51.47 -1.58
N TYR A 32 -4.86 -51.99 -0.35
CA TYR A 32 -5.90 -51.63 0.60
C TYR A 32 -5.42 -50.54 1.55
N ALA A 33 -6.29 -49.57 1.81
CA ALA A 33 -6.06 -48.48 2.74
C ALA A 33 -7.26 -48.31 3.69
N CYS A 34 -7.01 -47.79 4.90
CA CYS A 34 -8.08 -47.49 5.84
C CYS A 34 -9.08 -46.50 5.22
N SER A 35 -10.37 -46.70 5.46
CA SER A 35 -11.43 -45.83 4.95
C SER A 35 -11.55 -44.51 5.69
N ALA A 36 -11.10 -44.45 6.95
CA ALA A 36 -11.15 -43.28 7.82
C ALA A 36 -9.84 -42.47 7.82
N PHE A 37 -8.68 -43.12 7.73
CA PHE A 37 -7.37 -42.49 7.93
C PHE A 37 -6.46 -42.66 6.71
N ARG A 38 -5.73 -41.60 6.35
CA ARG A 38 -4.79 -41.62 5.23
C ARG A 38 -3.45 -42.27 5.60
N GLY A 39 -2.99 -42.09 6.85
CA GLY A 39 -1.75 -42.70 7.34
C GLY A 39 -1.95 -44.14 7.81
N LYS A 40 -1.07 -45.06 7.40
CA LYS A 40 -1.08 -46.46 7.89
C LYS A 40 -0.90 -46.53 9.41
N ASP A 41 -0.13 -45.61 9.99
CA ASP A 41 0.15 -45.57 11.43
C ASP A 41 -0.94 -44.87 12.26
N GLU A 42 -1.78 -44.04 11.63
CA GLU A 42 -2.89 -43.35 12.32
C GLU A 42 -3.99 -44.31 12.71
N CYS A 43 -4.35 -45.22 11.80
CA CYS A 43 -5.33 -46.27 12.05
C CYS A 43 -4.95 -47.14 13.27
N LYS A 44 -3.66 -47.47 13.41
CA LYS A 44 -3.15 -48.25 14.55
C LYS A 44 -3.11 -47.43 15.85
N ARG A 45 -2.69 -46.17 15.77
CA ARG A 45 -2.62 -45.27 16.95
C ARG A 45 -3.99 -45.05 17.57
N GLN A 46 -5.03 -44.84 16.78
CA GLN A 46 -6.38 -44.67 17.32
C GLN A 46 -6.91 -45.95 18.00
N GLU A 47 -6.55 -47.12 17.49
CA GLU A 47 -6.91 -48.40 18.12
C GLU A 47 -6.28 -48.54 19.53
N LEU A 48 -5.03 -48.13 19.69
CA LEU A 48 -4.37 -48.07 21.01
C LEU A 48 -5.04 -47.04 21.94
N CYS A 49 -5.36 -45.85 21.45
CA CYS A 49 -6.05 -44.82 22.24
C CYS A 49 -7.43 -45.30 22.72
N ARG A 50 -8.18 -46.01 21.85
CA ARG A 50 -9.49 -46.58 22.19
C ARG A 50 -9.39 -47.65 23.30
N LYS A 51 -8.34 -48.48 23.30
CA LYS A 51 -8.12 -49.48 24.35
C LYS A 51 -7.82 -48.84 25.72
N ASN A 52 -7.13 -47.70 25.73
CA ASN A 52 -6.79 -46.98 26.96
C ASN A 52 -7.94 -46.16 27.57
N THR A 53 -8.97 -45.82 26.78
CA THR A 53 -10.10 -44.94 27.19
C THR A 53 -11.34 -45.70 27.68
N LEU A 54 -11.33 -47.04 27.68
CA LEU A 54 -12.43 -47.87 28.17
C LEU A 54 -12.71 -47.74 29.68
N ASN A 55 -11.83 -47.10 30.45
CA ASN A 55 -11.97 -46.87 31.90
C ASN A 55 -12.47 -45.46 32.25
N ASN A 56 -13.10 -44.75 31.31
CA ASN A 56 -13.57 -43.38 31.49
C ASN A 56 -14.96 -43.31 32.15
N TRP A 57 -15.23 -42.25 32.92
CA TRP A 57 -16.58 -42.01 33.43
C TRP A 57 -17.53 -41.62 32.28
N SER A 58 -18.77 -42.14 32.32
CA SER A 58 -19.86 -41.65 31.47
C SER A 58 -20.46 -40.36 32.04
N VAL A 59 -21.20 -39.59 31.23
CA VAL A 59 -21.98 -38.44 31.75
C VAL A 59 -22.93 -38.84 32.85
N GLU A 60 -23.56 -40.02 32.75
CA GLU A 60 -24.50 -40.49 33.77
C GLU A 60 -23.79 -40.69 35.12
N ASN A 61 -22.58 -41.24 35.10
CA ASN A 61 -21.78 -41.41 36.30
C ASN A 61 -21.35 -40.05 36.86
N ILE A 62 -20.94 -39.09 36.03
CA ILE A 62 -20.43 -37.80 36.51
C ILE A 62 -21.54 -36.84 36.97
N LEU A 63 -22.74 -36.92 36.38
CA LEU A 63 -23.90 -36.13 36.80
C LEU A 63 -24.37 -36.51 38.21
N SER A 64 -24.12 -37.74 38.66
CA SER A 64 -24.43 -38.19 40.02
C SER A 64 -23.57 -37.51 41.11
N SER A 65 -22.46 -36.88 40.73
CA SER A 65 -21.57 -36.13 41.64
C SER A 65 -21.92 -34.64 41.67
N ASP A 66 -21.60 -33.94 42.75
CA ASP A 66 -21.74 -32.47 42.83
C ASP A 66 -20.95 -31.76 41.72
N GLN A 67 -21.47 -30.63 41.22
CA GLN A 67 -20.87 -29.89 40.10
C GLN A 67 -19.37 -29.57 40.31
N SER A 68 -18.99 -29.16 41.52
CA SER A 68 -17.61 -28.85 41.89
C SER A 68 -16.65 -30.04 41.73
N ASN A 69 -17.18 -31.26 41.75
CA ASN A 69 -16.40 -32.49 41.68
C ASN A 69 -16.26 -33.03 40.25
N ARG A 70 -16.91 -32.41 39.26
CA ARG A 70 -16.91 -32.88 37.87
C ARG A 70 -15.76 -32.27 37.09
N ALA A 71 -14.97 -33.08 36.39
CA ALA A 71 -13.87 -32.59 35.56
C ALA A 71 -13.68 -33.38 34.25
N TYR A 72 -13.13 -32.69 33.25
CA TYR A 72 -12.72 -33.27 31.97
C TYR A 72 -11.22 -33.04 31.74
N CYS A 73 -10.48 -34.11 31.51
CA CYS A 73 -9.05 -34.08 31.24
C CYS A 73 -8.78 -34.03 29.73
N SER A 74 -8.18 -32.94 29.25
CA SER A 74 -7.82 -32.76 27.84
C SER A 74 -6.61 -33.60 27.40
N THR A 75 -5.74 -34.02 28.32
CA THR A 75 -4.58 -34.87 27.97
C THR A 75 -4.94 -36.35 27.90
N CYS A 76 -5.96 -36.77 28.65
CA CYS A 76 -6.43 -38.17 28.68
C CYS A 76 -7.70 -38.40 27.87
N ASP A 77 -8.33 -37.33 27.37
CA ASP A 77 -9.64 -37.34 26.72
C ASP A 77 -10.71 -38.12 27.53
N CYS A 78 -10.80 -37.81 28.83
CA CYS A 78 -11.70 -38.51 29.76
C CYS A 78 -12.43 -37.59 30.72
N LEU A 79 -13.65 -37.98 31.08
CA LEU A 79 -14.38 -37.45 32.23
C LEU A 79 -13.93 -38.20 33.50
N PHE A 80 -13.78 -37.47 34.60
CA PHE A 80 -13.40 -38.04 35.89
C PHE A 80 -13.92 -37.19 37.06
N SER A 81 -14.02 -37.80 38.24
CA SER A 81 -14.36 -37.09 39.48
C SER A 81 -13.10 -36.58 40.20
N MET A 82 -13.14 -35.31 40.60
CA MET A 82 -12.07 -34.62 41.35
C MET A 82 -11.86 -35.19 42.75
N VAL A 83 -12.83 -35.92 43.30
CA VAL A 83 -12.71 -36.55 44.61
C VAL A 83 -11.94 -37.86 44.49
N THR A 84 -12.24 -38.67 43.48
CA THR A 84 -11.71 -40.03 43.34
C THR A 84 -10.38 -40.07 42.58
N GLU A 85 -10.22 -39.25 41.53
CA GLU A 85 -9.15 -39.44 40.55
C GLU A 85 -8.21 -38.24 40.37
N ARG A 86 -8.35 -37.18 41.18
CA ARG A 86 -7.49 -35.98 41.12
C ARG A 86 -6.00 -36.28 41.22
N LYS A 87 -5.58 -37.32 41.96
CA LYS A 87 -4.17 -37.73 42.04
C LYS A 87 -3.61 -38.19 40.69
N LYS A 88 -4.41 -38.88 39.86
CA LYS A 88 -4.00 -39.36 38.54
C LYS A 88 -3.88 -38.24 37.50
N HIS A 89 -4.59 -37.13 37.71
CA HIS A 89 -4.65 -36.00 36.78
C HIS A 89 -3.91 -34.75 37.28
N LYS A 90 -3.08 -34.86 38.32
CA LYS A 90 -2.42 -33.70 38.94
C LYS A 90 -1.48 -32.93 37.99
N MET A 91 -0.85 -33.63 37.05
CA MET A 91 0.05 -33.06 36.03
C MET A 91 -0.60 -32.91 34.65
N HIS A 92 -1.91 -33.10 34.57
CA HIS A 92 -2.66 -33.07 33.32
C HIS A 92 -3.41 -31.75 33.15
N GLU A 93 -3.70 -31.37 31.91
CA GLU A 93 -4.55 -30.24 31.60
C GLU A 93 -6.01 -30.68 31.68
N TYR A 94 -6.76 -30.17 32.67
CA TYR A 94 -8.18 -30.49 32.84
C TYR A 94 -9.02 -29.26 33.18
N ARG A 95 -10.32 -29.33 32.87
CA ARG A 95 -11.33 -28.33 33.24
C ARG A 95 -12.26 -28.93 34.29
N GLY A 96 -12.29 -28.33 35.48
CA GLY A 96 -13.22 -28.68 36.56
C GLY A 96 -14.51 -27.86 36.54
N ASP A 97 -15.40 -28.13 37.50
CA ASP A 97 -16.67 -27.43 37.71
C ASP A 97 -17.60 -27.46 36.47
N LEU A 98 -17.83 -28.67 35.95
CA LEU A 98 -18.63 -28.87 34.75
C LEU A 98 -20.13 -28.83 35.05
N SER A 99 -20.80 -27.76 34.62
CA SER A 99 -22.26 -27.65 34.66
C SER A 99 -22.96 -28.68 33.76
N ASP A 100 -24.22 -29.00 34.08
CA ASP A 100 -25.09 -29.88 33.27
C ASP A 100 -25.17 -29.40 31.81
N ASN A 101 -25.36 -28.09 31.60
CA ASN A 101 -25.43 -27.49 30.26
C ASN A 101 -24.17 -27.74 29.43
N LEU A 102 -22.98 -27.63 30.05
CA LEU A 102 -21.72 -27.87 29.35
C LEU A 102 -21.51 -29.37 29.02
N LEU A 103 -21.99 -30.26 29.88
CA LEU A 103 -21.95 -31.71 29.64
C LEU A 103 -22.91 -32.13 28.52
N THR A 104 -24.02 -31.41 28.33
CA THR A 104 -24.93 -31.60 27.18
C THR A 104 -24.41 -31.01 25.86
N MET A 105 -23.26 -30.33 25.90
CA MET A 105 -22.66 -29.63 24.75
C MET A 105 -21.18 -30.01 24.55
N PRO A 106 -20.86 -31.30 24.33
CA PRO A 106 -19.48 -31.77 24.30
C PRO A 106 -18.61 -31.06 23.27
N SER A 107 -19.16 -30.59 22.15
CA SER A 107 -18.34 -29.87 21.16
C SER A 107 -17.70 -28.60 21.74
N TYR A 108 -18.30 -27.96 22.76
CA TYR A 108 -17.78 -26.73 23.39
C TYR A 108 -16.76 -27.01 24.49
N LEU A 109 -16.65 -28.27 24.92
CA LEU A 109 -15.69 -28.74 25.91
C LEU A 109 -14.47 -29.40 25.25
N LEU A 110 -14.69 -30.18 24.19
CA LEU A 110 -13.67 -30.97 23.52
C LEU A 110 -12.75 -30.11 22.64
N LYS A 111 -11.44 -30.36 22.71
CA LYS A 111 -10.49 -29.79 21.76
C LYS A 111 -10.72 -30.41 20.36
N PRO A 112 -10.74 -29.61 19.29
CA PRO A 112 -10.98 -30.10 17.93
C PRO A 112 -9.84 -31.00 17.45
N LEU A 113 -10.17 -32.13 16.83
CA LEU A 113 -9.19 -33.02 16.20
C LEU A 113 -8.79 -32.48 14.81
N GLY A 114 -7.95 -31.46 14.80
CA GLY A 114 -7.61 -30.67 13.60
C GLY A 114 -6.64 -31.31 12.60
N ASP A 115 -6.15 -32.53 12.82
CA ASP A 115 -5.23 -33.19 11.88
C ASP A 115 -5.96 -33.52 10.56
N SER A 116 -5.55 -32.83 9.49
CA SER A 116 -6.09 -32.96 8.14
C SER A 116 -5.91 -34.35 7.49
N LYS A 117 -5.03 -35.19 8.02
CA LYS A 117 -4.81 -36.57 7.54
C LYS A 117 -5.75 -37.59 8.17
N ALA A 118 -6.37 -37.21 9.28
CA ALA A 118 -7.17 -38.05 10.15
C ALA A 118 -8.63 -37.56 10.24
N HIS A 119 -8.92 -36.67 11.20
CA HIS A 119 -10.30 -36.26 11.52
C HIS A 119 -10.72 -34.96 10.84
N ALA A 120 -9.78 -34.02 10.63
CA ALA A 120 -10.03 -32.70 10.04
C ALA A 120 -11.26 -31.97 10.63
N GLN A 121 -11.45 -32.05 11.95
CA GLN A 121 -12.62 -31.52 12.63
C GLN A 121 -12.53 -30.01 12.77
N TYR A 122 -13.48 -29.30 12.18
CA TYR A 122 -13.63 -27.84 12.26
C TYR A 122 -15.04 -27.53 12.75
N PHE A 123 -15.18 -26.69 13.78
CA PHE A 123 -16.49 -26.37 14.34
C PHE A 123 -17.06 -25.09 13.75
N PHE A 124 -18.34 -25.10 13.39
CA PHE A 124 -19.03 -23.89 12.88
C PHE A 124 -19.02 -22.76 13.91
N SER A 125 -18.89 -21.52 13.43
CA SER A 125 -19.04 -20.31 14.25
C SER A 125 -20.49 -20.11 14.68
N LEU A 126 -20.71 -19.41 15.79
CA LEU A 126 -22.05 -19.15 16.32
C LEU A 126 -22.97 -18.43 15.31
N ASN A 127 -22.45 -17.46 14.56
CA ASN A 127 -23.22 -16.77 13.51
C ASN A 127 -23.69 -17.74 12.41
N CYS A 128 -22.79 -18.63 11.98
CA CYS A 128 -23.10 -19.67 11.00
C CYS A 128 -24.16 -20.67 11.52
N LEU A 129 -24.08 -21.07 12.78
CA LEU A 129 -25.08 -21.95 13.41
C LEU A 129 -26.47 -21.31 13.45
N ASN A 130 -26.55 -20.03 13.83
CA ASN A 130 -27.81 -19.28 13.82
C ASN A 130 -28.42 -19.24 12.40
N GLN A 131 -27.59 -18.98 11.39
CA GLN A 131 -28.04 -18.95 9.98
C GLN A 131 -28.51 -20.33 9.50
N LEU A 132 -27.76 -21.40 9.79
CA LEU A 132 -28.15 -22.77 9.48
C LEU A 132 -29.48 -23.14 10.13
N TYR A 133 -29.62 -22.84 11.41
CA TYR A 133 -30.82 -23.14 12.16
C TYR A 133 -32.04 -22.40 11.61
N SER A 134 -31.88 -21.13 11.24
CA SER A 134 -32.93 -20.36 10.55
C SER A 134 -33.33 -21.01 9.22
N ILE A 135 -32.37 -21.47 8.41
CA ILE A 135 -32.66 -22.18 7.15
C ILE A 135 -33.44 -23.49 7.43
N ILE A 136 -33.04 -24.26 8.44
CA ILE A 136 -33.70 -25.53 8.81
C ILE A 136 -35.15 -25.26 9.25
N ASN A 137 -35.38 -24.21 10.04
CA ASN A 137 -36.71 -23.82 10.49
C ASN A 137 -37.60 -23.32 9.34
N ASN A 138 -37.05 -22.52 8.41
CA ASN A 138 -37.77 -22.03 7.24
C ASN A 138 -38.22 -23.17 6.30
N LEU A 139 -37.48 -24.28 6.28
CA LEU A 139 -37.86 -25.50 5.55
C LEU A 139 -38.92 -26.35 6.30
N SER A 140 -39.29 -25.93 7.51
CA SER A 140 -40.21 -26.63 8.42
C SER A 140 -39.75 -28.06 8.74
N VAL A 141 -38.44 -28.24 8.94
CA VAL A 141 -37.84 -29.55 9.25
C VAL A 141 -38.05 -29.90 10.72
N ASN A 142 -38.54 -31.10 10.99
CA ASN A 142 -38.76 -31.60 12.34
C ASN A 142 -37.54 -32.37 12.88
N TYR A 143 -36.80 -33.06 12.01
CA TYR A 143 -35.68 -33.90 12.42
C TYR A 143 -34.47 -33.70 11.53
N VAL A 144 -33.29 -33.54 12.15
CA VAL A 144 -32.01 -33.38 11.47
C VAL A 144 -31.07 -34.53 11.81
N VAL A 145 -30.65 -35.31 10.82
CA VAL A 145 -29.57 -36.29 10.98
C VAL A 145 -28.25 -35.59 10.67
N CYS A 146 -27.48 -35.30 11.71
CA CYS A 146 -26.17 -34.64 11.63
C CYS A 146 -25.08 -35.69 11.40
N ILE A 147 -24.38 -35.61 10.27
CA ILE A 147 -23.23 -36.48 9.94
C ILE A 147 -21.96 -35.62 10.03
N GLY A 148 -21.05 -35.94 10.95
CA GLY A 148 -19.79 -35.22 11.13
C GLY A 148 -19.94 -33.76 11.58
N SER A 149 -21.08 -33.40 12.20
CA SER A 149 -21.44 -32.01 12.54
C SER A 149 -21.89 -31.87 14.01
N PRO A 150 -21.03 -32.22 14.98
CA PRO A 150 -21.37 -32.25 16.41
C PRO A 150 -21.80 -30.87 16.94
N ARG A 151 -21.18 -29.78 16.46
CA ARG A 151 -21.51 -28.41 16.87
C ARG A 151 -22.94 -28.01 16.48
N LEU A 152 -23.42 -28.45 15.30
CA LEU A 152 -24.79 -28.20 14.87
C LEU A 152 -25.79 -29.02 15.67
N HIS A 153 -25.45 -30.28 15.98
CA HIS A 153 -26.26 -31.14 16.85
C HIS A 153 -26.44 -30.51 18.23
N ASP A 154 -25.35 -30.13 18.90
CA ASP A 154 -25.39 -29.45 20.21
C ASP A 154 -26.26 -28.19 20.16
N PHE A 155 -26.10 -27.39 19.11
CA PHE A 155 -26.89 -26.18 18.94
C PHE A 155 -28.39 -26.46 18.80
N ILE A 156 -28.80 -27.44 18.00
CA ILE A 156 -30.20 -27.82 17.84
C ILE A 156 -30.78 -28.36 19.15
N GLN A 157 -30.05 -29.21 19.87
CA GLN A 157 -30.50 -29.76 21.15
C GLN A 157 -30.74 -28.65 22.19
N LEU A 158 -29.88 -27.63 22.25
CA LEU A 158 -30.09 -26.48 23.14
C LEU A 158 -31.34 -25.68 22.79
N GLN A 159 -31.58 -25.43 21.50
CA GLN A 159 -32.78 -24.71 21.05
C GLN A 159 -34.05 -25.50 21.39
N PHE A 160 -34.01 -26.82 21.26
CA PHE A 160 -35.11 -27.71 21.65
C PHE A 160 -35.39 -27.61 23.16
N VAL A 161 -34.36 -27.78 24.01
CA VAL A 161 -34.51 -27.81 25.48
C VAL A 161 -34.91 -26.45 26.05
N HIS A 162 -34.24 -25.35 25.66
CA HIS A 162 -34.43 -24.05 26.31
C HIS A 162 -35.51 -23.17 25.67
N ARG A 163 -35.79 -23.35 24.38
CA ARG A 163 -36.78 -22.52 23.66
C ARG A 163 -38.04 -23.29 23.26
N GLY A 164 -38.15 -24.57 23.61
CA GLY A 164 -39.30 -25.41 23.29
C GLY A 164 -39.55 -25.55 21.79
N GLN A 165 -38.51 -25.41 20.96
CA GLN A 165 -38.64 -25.46 19.51
C GLN A 165 -38.83 -26.90 19.01
N LEU A 166 -39.50 -27.07 17.88
CA LEU A 166 -40.02 -28.37 17.41
C LEU A 166 -39.00 -29.25 16.66
N THR A 167 -37.77 -28.78 16.46
CA THR A 167 -36.75 -29.50 15.67
C THR A 167 -35.79 -30.26 16.58
N ASN A 168 -35.68 -31.58 16.39
CA ASN A 168 -34.77 -32.46 17.11
C ASN A 168 -33.66 -32.97 16.16
N SER A 169 -32.57 -33.53 16.71
CA SER A 169 -31.43 -34.01 15.91
C SER A 169 -30.79 -35.29 16.43
N TYR A 170 -30.13 -36.03 15.53
CA TYR A 170 -29.35 -37.23 15.86
C TYR A 170 -27.97 -37.14 15.22
N LEU A 171 -26.91 -37.47 15.97
CA LEU A 171 -25.52 -37.32 15.51
C LEU A 171 -24.90 -38.66 15.11
N LEU A 172 -24.30 -38.68 13.92
CA LEU A 172 -23.44 -39.74 13.40
C LEU A 172 -22.02 -39.17 13.24
N ASP A 173 -21.07 -39.61 14.06
CA ASP A 173 -19.68 -39.15 13.99
C ASP A 173 -18.69 -40.29 14.24
N ILE A 174 -17.47 -40.15 13.75
CA ILE A 174 -16.40 -41.12 13.96
C ILE A 174 -15.66 -40.88 15.29
N ASP A 175 -15.72 -39.66 15.84
CA ASP A 175 -15.06 -39.27 17.09
C ASP A 175 -15.64 -40.05 18.28
N PHE A 176 -14.87 -41.02 18.77
CA PHE A 176 -15.26 -41.88 19.89
C PHE A 176 -15.35 -41.15 21.22
N ARG A 177 -14.74 -39.96 21.37
CA ARG A 177 -14.79 -39.19 22.62
C ARG A 177 -16.23 -38.79 22.96
N LEU A 178 -17.04 -38.57 21.93
CA LEU A 178 -18.45 -38.19 22.04
C LEU A 178 -19.34 -39.29 22.67
N THR A 179 -18.92 -40.55 22.61
CA THR A 179 -19.62 -41.68 23.24
C THR A 179 -19.74 -41.49 24.76
N ASN A 180 -18.76 -40.84 25.39
CA ASN A 180 -18.78 -40.58 26.83
C ASN A 180 -19.72 -39.44 27.22
N PHE A 181 -20.18 -38.65 26.24
CA PHE A 181 -20.97 -37.43 26.44
C PHE A 181 -22.45 -37.60 26.09
N TYR A 182 -22.74 -38.14 24.92
CA TYR A 182 -24.12 -38.31 24.49
C TYR A 182 -24.73 -39.59 25.04
N ARG A 183 -26.01 -39.51 25.37
CA ARG A 183 -26.81 -40.69 25.67
C ARG A 183 -27.01 -41.52 24.40
N SER A 184 -27.17 -42.83 24.57
CA SER A 184 -27.31 -43.81 23.48
C SER A 184 -28.40 -43.48 22.46
N HIS A 185 -29.43 -42.72 22.82
CA HIS A 185 -30.54 -42.36 21.93
C HIS A 185 -30.31 -41.13 21.03
N ASN A 186 -29.16 -40.44 21.13
CA ASN A 186 -28.88 -39.22 20.36
C ASN A 186 -27.59 -39.29 19.52
N PHE A 187 -26.77 -40.33 19.69
CA PHE A 187 -25.47 -40.47 19.03
C PHE A 187 -25.17 -41.92 18.68
N SER A 188 -24.58 -42.12 17.49
CA SER A 188 -23.99 -43.39 17.09
C SER A 188 -22.60 -43.17 16.51
N GLN A 189 -21.64 -44.01 16.93
CA GLN A 189 -20.33 -44.00 16.29
C GLN A 189 -20.44 -44.56 14.87
N TYR A 190 -20.08 -43.75 13.87
CA TYR A 190 -20.31 -44.03 12.46
C TYR A 190 -19.19 -43.54 11.55
N ASN A 191 -18.75 -44.39 10.63
CA ASN A 191 -17.80 -44.03 9.58
C ASN A 191 -18.56 -43.66 8.30
N MET A 192 -18.59 -42.37 7.99
CA MET A 192 -19.32 -41.82 6.85
C MET A 192 -18.81 -42.25 5.46
N VAL A 193 -17.59 -42.79 5.36
CA VAL A 193 -16.99 -43.18 4.07
C VAL A 193 -17.49 -44.56 3.64
N ASN A 194 -17.44 -45.53 4.55
CA ASN A 194 -17.85 -46.92 4.27
C ASN A 194 -19.22 -47.29 4.84
N GLY A 195 -19.85 -46.43 5.64
CA GLY A 195 -21.16 -46.68 6.24
C GLY A 195 -21.12 -47.63 7.45
N PHE A 196 -19.94 -47.77 8.08
CA PHE A 196 -19.73 -48.70 9.18
C PHE A 196 -20.19 -48.10 10.52
N PHE A 197 -21.07 -48.82 11.22
CA PHE A 197 -21.39 -48.58 12.64
C PHE A 197 -20.43 -49.41 13.50
N PHE A 198 -19.83 -48.81 14.52
CA PHE A 198 -18.77 -49.47 15.29
C PHE A 198 -19.28 -50.51 16.29
N SER A 199 -20.57 -50.47 16.64
CA SER A 199 -21.26 -51.52 17.39
C SER A 199 -22.64 -51.81 16.81
N GLN A 200 -23.17 -52.99 17.12
CA GLN A 200 -24.54 -53.34 16.78
C GLN A 200 -25.54 -52.41 17.49
N GLN A 201 -25.23 -52.00 18.72
CA GLN A 201 -26.02 -51.04 19.48
C GLN A 201 -26.09 -49.68 18.79
N ASP A 202 -24.97 -49.16 18.28
CA ASP A 202 -24.95 -47.89 17.54
C ASP A 202 -25.92 -47.91 16.35
N LYS A 203 -25.99 -49.04 15.65
CA LYS A 203 -26.88 -49.22 14.50
C LYS A 203 -28.34 -49.27 14.95
N GLU A 204 -28.64 -50.02 15.99
CA GLU A 204 -29.99 -50.15 16.55
C GLU A 204 -30.51 -48.84 17.13
N ASN A 205 -29.68 -48.09 17.87
CA ASN A 205 -30.02 -46.77 18.41
C ASN A 205 -30.48 -45.81 17.32
N PHE A 206 -29.75 -45.74 16.21
CA PHE A 206 -30.11 -44.89 15.08
C PHE A 206 -31.45 -45.29 14.47
N TYR A 207 -31.68 -46.59 14.23
CA TYR A 207 -32.94 -47.05 13.65
C TYR A 207 -34.13 -46.92 14.60
N ASN A 208 -33.92 -47.15 15.90
CA ASN A 208 -34.95 -46.96 16.92
C ASN A 208 -35.31 -45.48 17.04
N PHE A 209 -34.34 -44.57 17.05
CA PHE A 209 -34.59 -43.13 17.03
C PHE A 209 -35.48 -42.73 15.84
N ILE A 210 -35.15 -43.20 14.64
CA ILE A 210 -35.95 -42.90 13.45
C ILE A 210 -37.36 -43.49 13.57
N LYS A 211 -37.49 -44.73 14.06
CA LYS A 211 -38.78 -45.42 14.19
C LYS A 211 -39.69 -44.78 15.23
N GLU A 212 -39.15 -44.33 16.35
CA GLU A 212 -39.91 -43.78 17.47
C GLU A 212 -40.28 -42.31 17.25
N ASN A 213 -39.38 -41.51 16.66
CA ASN A 213 -39.55 -40.06 16.57
C ASN A 213 -40.07 -39.59 15.19
N VAL A 214 -39.65 -40.22 14.09
CA VAL A 214 -39.97 -39.72 12.74
C VAL A 214 -41.27 -40.36 12.24
N LYS A 215 -42.31 -39.53 12.08
CA LYS A 215 -43.63 -39.90 11.55
C LYS A 215 -43.72 -39.56 10.06
N SER A 216 -44.70 -40.13 9.34
CA SER A 216 -44.90 -39.90 7.91
C SER A 216 -45.16 -38.45 7.51
N MET A 217 -45.72 -37.63 8.41
CA MET A 217 -45.96 -36.20 8.20
C MET A 217 -44.73 -35.32 8.52
N HIS A 218 -43.70 -35.88 9.16
CA HIS A 218 -42.53 -35.11 9.59
C HIS A 218 -41.51 -34.95 8.45
N LYS A 219 -40.98 -33.74 8.28
CA LYS A 219 -39.91 -33.47 7.33
C LYS A 219 -38.55 -33.80 7.98
N CYS A 220 -37.78 -34.66 7.34
CA CYS A 220 -36.43 -35.05 7.75
C CYS A 220 -35.38 -34.44 6.82
N LEU A 221 -34.27 -33.99 7.40
CA LEU A 221 -33.13 -33.41 6.71
C LEU A 221 -31.85 -34.12 7.14
N ILE A 222 -30.99 -34.50 6.19
CA ILE A 222 -29.64 -34.97 6.50
C ILE A 222 -28.65 -33.81 6.33
N PHE A 223 -27.94 -33.43 7.38
CA PHE A 223 -26.86 -32.44 7.30
C PHE A 223 -25.50 -33.14 7.36
N CYS A 224 -24.61 -32.89 6.42
CA CYS A 224 -23.30 -33.54 6.35
C CYS A 224 -22.17 -32.51 6.23
N ASP A 225 -21.20 -32.58 7.14
CA ASP A 225 -19.94 -31.81 7.08
C ASP A 225 -18.75 -32.77 6.94
N PRO A 226 -18.47 -33.26 5.72
CA PRO A 226 -17.45 -34.28 5.52
C PRO A 226 -16.04 -33.68 5.45
N PRO A 227 -15.00 -34.45 5.83
CA PRO A 227 -13.62 -34.02 5.61
C PRO A 227 -13.36 -33.86 4.10
N PHE A 228 -12.83 -32.71 3.67
CA PHE A 228 -12.65 -32.38 2.23
C PHE A 228 -11.77 -33.36 1.45
N ALA A 229 -10.96 -34.09 2.20
CA ALA A 229 -10.05 -35.13 1.77
C ALA A 229 -10.74 -36.44 1.35
N ALA A 230 -11.97 -36.67 1.80
CA ALA A 230 -12.66 -37.95 1.66
C ALA A 230 -13.26 -38.17 0.25
N PRO A 231 -13.43 -39.44 -0.17
CA PRO A 231 -14.00 -39.78 -1.46
C PRO A 231 -15.51 -39.45 -1.52
N LEU A 232 -15.84 -38.27 -2.06
CA LEU A 232 -17.22 -37.75 -2.18
C LEU A 232 -18.23 -38.72 -2.83
N SER A 233 -17.78 -39.58 -3.75
CA SER A 233 -18.65 -40.59 -4.38
C SER A 233 -19.19 -41.60 -3.38
N LEU A 234 -18.36 -42.02 -2.42
CA LEU A 234 -18.76 -42.94 -1.37
C LEU A 234 -19.67 -42.25 -0.35
N ILE A 235 -19.37 -41.01 0.03
CA ILE A 235 -20.20 -40.23 0.96
C ILE A 235 -21.63 -40.05 0.40
N ILE A 236 -21.76 -39.66 -0.87
CA ILE A 236 -23.08 -39.54 -1.51
C ILE A 236 -23.79 -40.90 -1.59
N LYS A 237 -23.05 -42.00 -1.82
CA LYS A 237 -23.62 -43.35 -1.75
C LYS A 237 -24.14 -43.65 -0.34
N GLN A 238 -23.41 -43.30 0.71
CA GLN A 238 -23.84 -43.51 2.10
C GLN A 238 -25.04 -42.65 2.48
N ILE A 239 -25.09 -41.38 2.05
CA ILE A 239 -26.27 -40.52 2.27
C ILE A 239 -27.51 -41.16 1.62
N LYS A 240 -27.40 -41.67 0.39
CA LYS A 240 -28.51 -42.38 -0.27
C LYS A 240 -28.93 -43.65 0.49
N VAL A 241 -27.97 -44.41 1.01
CA VAL A 241 -28.25 -45.59 1.85
C VAL A 241 -29.03 -45.17 3.09
N LEU A 242 -28.57 -44.14 3.82
CA LEU A 242 -29.27 -43.62 5.00
C LEU A 242 -30.67 -43.10 4.65
N GLN A 243 -30.82 -42.32 3.58
CA GLN A 243 -32.14 -41.85 3.10
C GLN A 243 -33.08 -43.02 2.85
N ASN A 244 -32.64 -44.03 2.10
CA ASN A 244 -33.44 -45.21 1.80
C ASN A 244 -33.82 -45.97 3.07
N SER A 245 -32.92 -46.07 4.04
CA SER A 245 -33.23 -46.71 5.31
C SER A 245 -34.25 -45.91 6.12
N VAL A 246 -34.14 -44.58 6.18
CA VAL A 246 -35.13 -43.72 6.84
C VAL A 246 -36.51 -43.85 6.18
N ILE A 247 -36.57 -43.83 4.83
CA ILE A 247 -37.81 -44.05 4.08
C ILE A 247 -38.43 -45.41 4.39
N ARG A 248 -37.62 -46.47 4.41
CA ARG A 248 -38.09 -47.84 4.72
C ARG A 248 -38.66 -47.94 6.14
N CYS A 249 -37.98 -47.38 7.14
CA CYS A 249 -38.44 -47.40 8.52
C CYS A 249 -39.79 -46.67 8.68
N ILE A 250 -39.97 -45.54 8.02
CA ILE A 250 -41.22 -44.76 8.08
C ILE A 250 -42.36 -45.49 7.36
N ASN A 251 -42.10 -46.06 6.17
CA ASN A 251 -43.11 -46.80 5.42
C ASN A 251 -43.56 -48.09 6.14
N GLN A 252 -42.68 -48.73 6.90
CA GLN A 252 -43.02 -49.88 7.73
C GLN A 252 -43.95 -49.50 8.89
N ASN A 253 -43.82 -48.30 9.46
CA ASN A 253 -44.71 -47.78 10.51
C ASN A 253 -46.09 -47.35 9.97
N ALA A 254 -46.20 -47.02 8.68
CA ALA A 254 -47.42 -46.53 8.05
C ALA A 254 -48.42 -47.65 7.62
N GLY A 255 -48.13 -48.93 7.88
CA GLY A 255 -49.05 -50.04 7.62
C GLY A 255 -49.39 -50.30 6.14
N VAL A 256 -48.62 -49.74 5.20
CA VAL A 256 -48.89 -49.88 3.76
C VAL A 256 -48.41 -51.25 3.29
N SER A 257 -49.37 -52.17 3.16
CA SER A 257 -49.21 -53.47 2.54
C SER A 257 -49.01 -53.34 1.03
N LYS A 258 -48.02 -54.08 0.51
CA LYS A 258 -47.72 -54.40 -0.91
C LYS A 258 -48.61 -53.68 -1.96
N MET A 259 -48.03 -52.76 -2.73
CA MET A 259 -48.58 -52.36 -4.03
C MET A 259 -47.60 -52.65 -5.17
N LYS A 260 -48.21 -53.03 -6.30
CA LYS A 260 -47.75 -53.90 -7.39
C LYS A 260 -46.51 -53.42 -8.15
N LYS A 261 -45.75 -54.39 -8.68
CA LYS A 261 -44.87 -54.22 -9.85
C LYS A 261 -45.72 -53.70 -11.01
N SER A 262 -45.48 -52.46 -11.45
CA SER A 262 -45.87 -51.98 -12.77
C SER A 262 -44.65 -51.35 -13.41
N ASP A 263 -44.28 -51.86 -14.58
CA ASP A 263 -43.28 -51.29 -15.47
C ASP A 263 -43.68 -49.86 -15.83
N ASP A 264 -42.89 -48.88 -15.39
CA ASP A 264 -42.83 -47.55 -16.01
C ASP A 264 -41.53 -46.86 -15.56
N SER A 265 -40.61 -46.74 -16.51
CA SER A 265 -39.23 -46.29 -16.33
C SER A 265 -39.05 -44.78 -16.09
N ASN A 266 -40.08 -44.07 -15.59
CA ASN A 266 -40.04 -42.61 -15.46
C ASN A 266 -40.61 -42.00 -14.15
N LYS A 267 -40.79 -42.77 -13.07
CA LYS A 267 -41.27 -42.27 -11.76
C LYS A 267 -40.28 -42.42 -10.59
N ASN A 268 -38.98 -42.29 -10.82
CA ASN A 268 -37.95 -42.44 -9.75
C ASN A 268 -37.58 -41.14 -9.01
N ALA A 269 -38.32 -40.03 -9.18
CA ALA A 269 -37.92 -38.72 -8.65
C ALA A 269 -38.61 -38.27 -7.34
N GLU A 270 -39.67 -38.92 -6.87
CA GLU A 270 -40.61 -38.25 -5.94
C GLU A 270 -40.51 -38.57 -4.45
N ASN A 271 -39.60 -39.43 -3.98
CA ASN A 271 -39.40 -39.63 -2.53
C ASN A 271 -37.92 -39.66 -2.14
N THR A 272 -37.24 -38.51 -2.23
CA THR A 272 -35.91 -38.35 -1.61
C THR A 272 -35.95 -37.26 -0.55
N TYR A 273 -35.49 -37.59 0.67
CA TYR A 273 -35.39 -36.60 1.75
C TYR A 273 -34.42 -35.48 1.41
N ALA A 274 -34.61 -34.31 2.01
CA ALA A 274 -33.69 -33.20 1.86
C ALA A 274 -32.32 -33.59 2.45
N TYR A 275 -31.24 -33.17 1.81
CA TYR A 275 -29.93 -33.13 2.45
C TYR A 275 -29.21 -31.81 2.17
N LEU A 276 -28.39 -31.40 3.13
CA LEU A 276 -27.50 -30.26 3.06
C LEU A 276 -26.07 -30.73 3.33
N MET A 277 -25.11 -30.29 2.52
CA MET A 277 -23.72 -30.65 2.64
C MET A 277 -22.83 -29.40 2.63
N ALA A 278 -21.98 -29.24 3.64
CA ALA A 278 -21.04 -28.14 3.72
C ALA A 278 -19.73 -28.51 3.02
N LEU A 279 -19.43 -27.88 1.89
CA LEU A 279 -18.21 -28.14 1.12
C LEU A 279 -17.66 -26.87 0.46
N PRO A 280 -16.35 -26.82 0.16
CA PRO A 280 -15.80 -25.72 -0.62
C PRO A 280 -16.41 -25.62 -2.03
N TYR A 281 -16.69 -24.40 -2.49
CA TYR A 281 -17.40 -24.16 -3.77
C TYR A 281 -16.72 -24.81 -5.00
N PHE A 282 -15.41 -25.07 -4.95
CA PHE A 282 -14.66 -25.67 -6.04
C PHE A 282 -14.97 -27.16 -6.26
N PHE A 283 -15.68 -27.83 -5.33
CA PHE A 283 -16.16 -29.20 -5.50
C PHE A 283 -17.42 -29.33 -6.36
N GLU A 284 -18.10 -28.23 -6.70
CA GLU A 284 -19.37 -28.26 -7.44
C GLU A 284 -19.33 -29.12 -8.70
N LYS A 285 -18.30 -28.97 -9.55
CA LYS A 285 -18.18 -29.75 -10.79
C LYS A 285 -17.95 -31.24 -10.55
N LYS A 286 -17.27 -31.60 -9.46
CA LYS A 286 -17.02 -33.01 -9.11
C LYS A 286 -18.31 -33.62 -8.57
N LEU A 287 -19.06 -32.87 -7.76
CA LEU A 287 -20.35 -33.30 -7.22
C LEU A 287 -21.41 -33.44 -8.32
N GLN A 288 -21.54 -32.48 -9.24
CA GLN A 288 -22.48 -32.57 -10.36
C GLN A 288 -22.24 -33.79 -11.28
N LYS A 289 -20.99 -34.29 -11.36
CA LYS A 289 -20.69 -35.54 -12.07
C LYS A 289 -21.14 -36.80 -11.31
N ILE A 290 -21.18 -36.74 -9.98
CA ILE A 290 -21.55 -37.85 -9.10
C ILE A 290 -23.06 -37.85 -8.84
N ALA A 291 -23.65 -36.67 -8.64
CA ALA A 291 -25.05 -36.40 -8.34
C ALA A 291 -25.50 -35.18 -9.17
N PRO A 292 -26.08 -35.40 -10.37
CA PRO A 292 -26.42 -34.31 -11.31
C PRO A 292 -27.42 -33.29 -10.76
N PHE A 293 -28.30 -33.71 -9.85
CA PHE A 293 -29.38 -32.89 -9.28
C PHE A 293 -28.95 -32.06 -8.06
N ILE A 294 -27.66 -32.06 -7.69
CA ILE A 294 -27.18 -31.30 -6.54
C ILE A 294 -26.92 -29.83 -6.90
N ASN A 295 -27.50 -28.91 -6.13
CA ASN A 295 -27.42 -27.48 -6.32
C ASN A 295 -26.53 -26.84 -5.25
N MET A 296 -25.64 -25.94 -5.67
CA MET A 296 -24.85 -25.11 -4.76
C MET A 296 -25.61 -23.83 -4.42
N LEU A 297 -25.83 -23.57 -3.14
CA LEU A 297 -26.42 -22.33 -2.61
C LEU A 297 -25.34 -21.26 -2.39
N ASP A 298 -25.75 -19.99 -2.33
CA ASP A 298 -24.81 -18.85 -2.24
C ASP A 298 -24.48 -18.46 -0.78
N TYR A 299 -25.03 -19.20 0.19
CA TYR A 299 -24.79 -19.05 1.63
C TYR A 299 -23.33 -19.40 1.99
N LYS A 300 -22.63 -18.44 2.61
CA LYS A 300 -21.22 -18.59 3.02
C LYS A 300 -21.18 -19.17 4.44
N MET A 301 -20.51 -20.32 4.59
CA MET A 301 -20.42 -21.03 5.87
C MET A 301 -19.13 -20.68 6.61
N THR A 302 -19.20 -20.26 7.88
CA THR A 302 -18.02 -19.91 8.68
C THR A 302 -17.75 -20.85 9.87
N TYR A 303 -16.49 -21.22 10.11
CA TYR A 303 -15.98 -22.00 11.25
C TYR A 303 -15.18 -21.14 12.25
N GLU A 304 -15.08 -21.63 13.49
CA GLU A 304 -14.33 -20.98 14.58
C GLU A 304 -12.82 -21.09 14.34
N ASN A 305 -12.12 -19.95 14.36
CA ASN A 305 -10.66 -19.87 14.39
C ASN A 305 -9.92 -20.57 13.22
N HIS A 306 -10.60 -20.89 12.11
CA HIS A 306 -9.98 -21.62 11.02
C HIS A 306 -9.44 -20.73 9.89
N SER A 307 -8.19 -20.29 10.02
CA SER A 307 -7.48 -19.38 9.08
C SER A 307 -7.49 -19.77 7.58
N ARG A 308 -7.73 -21.05 7.24
CA ARG A 308 -7.73 -21.55 5.85
C ARG A 308 -9.11 -21.57 5.20
N LEU A 309 -10.18 -21.56 6.01
CA LEU A 309 -11.58 -21.66 5.56
C LEU A 309 -12.35 -20.39 5.86
N ASP A 310 -12.01 -19.69 6.94
CA ASP A 310 -12.74 -18.55 7.50
C ASP A 310 -11.88 -17.35 7.76
N CYS A 311 -12.57 -16.24 7.72
CA CYS A 311 -11.98 -14.97 7.44
C CYS A 311 -12.87 -13.87 7.98
N ASP A 312 -12.76 -13.62 9.28
CA ASP A 312 -13.65 -12.66 9.92
C ASP A 312 -13.14 -11.22 9.88
N ARG A 313 -13.91 -10.37 9.20
CA ARG A 313 -13.71 -8.91 9.20
C ARG A 313 -14.40 -8.17 10.36
N ASN A 314 -15.36 -8.76 11.09
CA ASN A 314 -16.20 -7.99 12.01
C ASN A 314 -16.51 -8.73 13.33
N ASN A 315 -15.80 -8.38 14.41
CA ASN A 315 -16.42 -8.25 15.74
C ASN A 315 -15.49 -7.42 16.67
N PRO A 316 -15.86 -6.19 17.08
CA PRO A 316 -15.07 -5.37 18.00
C PRO A 316 -15.16 -5.81 19.47
N ASP A 317 -16.11 -6.67 19.83
CA ASP A 317 -16.39 -7.00 21.24
C ASP A 317 -16.22 -8.50 21.48
N ILE A 318 -15.03 -8.87 21.96
CA ILE A 318 -14.67 -9.98 22.89
C ILE A 318 -13.13 -10.03 22.85
N SER A 319 -12.49 -9.08 23.53
CA SER A 319 -11.07 -9.19 23.90
C SER A 319 -10.84 -8.59 25.29
N GLN A 320 -11.61 -9.07 26.25
CA GLN A 320 -11.26 -9.00 27.66
C GLN A 320 -11.47 -10.38 28.29
N SER A 321 -10.49 -11.27 28.11
CA SER A 321 -9.97 -12.13 29.18
C SER A 321 -8.87 -13.04 28.65
N ASN A 322 -7.84 -13.20 29.50
CA ASN A 322 -6.75 -14.17 29.44
C ASN A 322 -5.49 -13.74 28.68
N THR A 323 -4.76 -12.84 29.32
CA THR A 323 -3.31 -12.92 29.50
C THR A 323 -2.83 -14.37 29.71
N ILE A 324 -1.82 -14.79 28.94
CA ILE A 324 -0.53 -15.37 29.38
C ILE A 324 0.28 -15.78 28.13
N ASN A 325 1.44 -15.16 27.98
CA ASN A 325 2.70 -15.60 27.34
C ASN A 325 2.64 -16.32 25.98
N ASN A 326 3.10 -15.63 24.92
CA ASN A 326 4.17 -16.11 24.03
C ASN A 326 4.53 -15.03 22.98
N GLU A 327 5.64 -14.34 23.22
CA GLU A 327 6.39 -13.61 22.20
C GLU A 327 7.01 -14.62 21.24
N ASN A 328 6.36 -14.86 20.09
CA ASN A 328 6.95 -15.38 18.84
C ASN A 328 5.83 -15.82 17.87
N GLN A 329 5.06 -14.89 17.30
CA GLN A 329 4.22 -15.17 16.12
C GLN A 329 3.71 -13.92 15.38
N ALA A 330 4.59 -12.95 15.11
CA ALA A 330 4.28 -11.83 14.21
C ALA A 330 4.52 -12.23 12.74
N ASN A 331 3.61 -13.02 12.12
CA ASN A 331 3.52 -13.20 10.66
C ASN A 331 2.30 -14.05 10.19
N ARG A 332 1.06 -13.66 10.50
CA ARG A 332 -0.14 -14.26 9.88
C ARG A 332 -1.14 -13.16 9.47
N GLY A 333 -1.42 -13.11 8.15
CA GLY A 333 -2.06 -11.99 7.46
C GLY A 333 -3.57 -11.80 7.65
N LYS A 334 -4.03 -10.64 7.17
CA LYS A 334 -5.40 -10.10 7.19
C LYS A 334 -6.43 -11.02 6.48
N ARG A 335 -7.63 -11.12 7.07
CA ARG A 335 -8.69 -12.13 6.90
C ARG A 335 -9.53 -11.95 5.58
N ARG A 336 -9.83 -13.04 4.83
CA ARG A 336 -10.41 -13.18 3.44
C ARG A 336 -11.76 -14.00 3.23
N ASP A 337 -13.01 -13.50 3.18
CA ASP A 337 -14.25 -14.24 2.73
C ASP A 337 -14.28 -15.82 2.66
N SER A 338 -15.14 -16.50 3.45
CA SER A 338 -15.20 -17.99 3.48
C SER A 338 -15.42 -18.66 2.11
N VAL A 339 -14.72 -19.77 1.88
CA VAL A 339 -14.79 -20.60 0.66
C VAL A 339 -15.83 -21.72 0.72
N VAL A 340 -16.43 -21.98 1.88
CA VAL A 340 -17.38 -23.08 2.10
C VAL A 340 -18.82 -22.64 1.78
N ARG A 341 -19.57 -23.50 1.08
CA ARG A 341 -20.95 -23.29 0.63
C ARG A 341 -21.80 -24.51 0.98
N LEU A 342 -23.12 -24.30 1.00
CA LEU A 342 -24.10 -25.37 1.15
C LEU A 342 -24.47 -25.98 -0.21
N PHE A 343 -24.46 -27.30 -0.28
CA PHE A 343 -24.93 -28.09 -1.42
C PHE A 343 -26.18 -28.88 -1.02
N THR A 344 -27.21 -28.90 -1.87
CA THR A 344 -28.49 -29.57 -1.57
C THR A 344 -29.11 -30.23 -2.79
N ASN A 345 -29.94 -31.25 -2.58
CA ASN A 345 -30.85 -31.78 -3.60
C ASN A 345 -32.16 -30.99 -3.72
N LEU A 346 -32.42 -30.04 -2.82
CA LEU A 346 -33.61 -29.20 -2.89
C LEU A 346 -33.53 -28.20 -4.06
N SER A 347 -34.70 -27.74 -4.49
CA SER A 347 -34.79 -26.58 -5.37
C SER A 347 -34.23 -25.35 -4.64
N PRO A 348 -33.27 -24.60 -5.23
CA PRO A 348 -32.72 -23.39 -4.61
C PRO A 348 -33.74 -22.29 -4.32
N SER A 349 -34.91 -22.32 -4.98
CA SER A 349 -36.02 -21.40 -4.71
C SER A 349 -36.66 -21.61 -3.34
N LEU A 350 -36.63 -22.85 -2.82
CA LEU A 350 -37.24 -23.22 -1.54
C LEU A 350 -36.36 -22.84 -0.34
N VAL A 351 -35.08 -22.54 -0.56
CA VAL A 351 -34.13 -22.25 0.52
C VAL A 351 -33.95 -20.75 0.64
N HIS A 352 -34.77 -20.12 1.48
CA HIS A 352 -34.77 -18.68 1.76
C HIS A 352 -33.56 -18.23 2.59
N PRO A 353 -33.08 -16.99 2.40
CA PRO A 353 -32.03 -16.44 3.26
C PRO A 353 -32.55 -16.26 4.69
N PRO A 354 -31.69 -16.40 5.71
CA PRO A 354 -32.04 -16.00 7.07
C PRO A 354 -32.43 -14.52 7.12
N GLU A 355 -33.39 -14.15 7.97
CA GLU A 355 -33.89 -12.77 8.11
C GLU A 355 -32.75 -11.76 8.33
N SER A 356 -31.74 -12.13 9.12
CA SER A 356 -30.57 -11.28 9.41
C SER A 356 -29.71 -10.94 8.18
N LEU A 357 -29.82 -11.72 7.10
CA LEU A 357 -29.06 -11.56 5.87
C LEU A 357 -29.92 -11.18 4.67
N GLU A 358 -31.23 -11.02 4.84
CA GLU A 358 -32.16 -10.80 3.73
C GLU A 358 -31.75 -9.60 2.86
N SER A 359 -31.32 -8.50 3.49
CA SER A 359 -30.82 -7.29 2.82
C SER A 359 -29.55 -7.48 1.98
N SER A 360 -28.82 -8.58 2.15
CA SER A 360 -27.59 -8.91 1.41
C SER A 360 -27.84 -9.86 0.23
N PHE A 361 -29.06 -10.37 0.09
CA PHE A 361 -29.45 -11.30 -0.97
C PHE A 361 -30.56 -10.70 -1.83
N ARG A 362 -30.61 -11.16 -3.08
CA ARG A 362 -31.71 -10.86 -4.00
C ARG A 362 -32.23 -12.17 -4.58
N PHE A 363 -33.54 -12.22 -4.85
CA PHE A 363 -34.09 -13.31 -5.64
C PHE A 363 -33.76 -13.08 -7.12
N CYS A 364 -33.19 -14.08 -7.77
CA CYS A 364 -33.00 -14.06 -9.22
C CYS A 364 -34.13 -14.86 -9.87
N GLU A 365 -35.10 -14.18 -10.47
CA GLU A 365 -36.25 -14.80 -11.12
C GLU A 365 -35.85 -15.74 -12.25
N ILE A 366 -34.81 -15.40 -13.01
CA ILE A 366 -34.35 -16.22 -14.14
C ILE A 366 -33.73 -17.53 -13.66
N CYS A 367 -32.95 -17.48 -12.57
CA CYS A 367 -32.33 -18.68 -11.99
C CYS A 367 -33.19 -19.38 -10.94
N GLN A 368 -34.34 -18.82 -10.58
CA GLN A 368 -35.22 -19.29 -9.50
C GLN A 368 -34.44 -19.60 -8.21
N ARG A 369 -33.61 -18.64 -7.75
CA ARG A 369 -32.76 -18.81 -6.57
C ARG A 369 -32.42 -17.50 -5.88
N TYR A 370 -32.15 -17.56 -4.59
CA TYR A 370 -31.50 -16.48 -3.86
C TYR A 370 -30.00 -16.44 -4.20
N SER A 371 -29.52 -15.25 -4.55
CA SER A 371 -28.11 -14.96 -4.85
C SER A 371 -27.67 -13.75 -4.08
N HIS A 372 -26.42 -13.73 -3.63
CA HIS A 372 -25.87 -12.55 -2.97
C HIS A 372 -25.94 -11.33 -3.91
N ILE A 373 -26.11 -10.11 -3.39
CA ILE A 373 -26.27 -8.90 -4.23
C ILE A 373 -25.09 -8.70 -5.19
N THR A 374 -23.87 -9.06 -4.75
CA THR A 374 -22.67 -9.01 -5.60
C THR A 374 -22.60 -10.12 -6.66
N ASN A 375 -23.42 -11.17 -6.55
CA ASN A 375 -23.53 -12.24 -7.55
C ASN A 375 -24.57 -11.86 -8.61
N VAL A 376 -24.18 -10.97 -9.52
CA VAL A 376 -25.04 -10.50 -10.62
C VAL A 376 -25.31 -11.63 -11.63
N HIS A 377 -26.54 -11.70 -12.12
CA HIS A 377 -26.94 -12.67 -13.14
C HIS A 377 -26.22 -12.38 -14.45
N CYS A 378 -25.61 -13.40 -15.05
CA CYS A 378 -25.07 -13.27 -16.39
C CYS A 378 -26.10 -13.73 -17.41
N LEU A 379 -26.57 -12.79 -18.25
CA LEU A 379 -27.52 -13.06 -19.35
C LEU A 379 -26.96 -14.08 -20.36
N LYS A 380 -25.66 -14.02 -20.68
CA LYS A 380 -25.03 -14.93 -21.65
C LYS A 380 -24.85 -16.36 -21.12
N CYS A 381 -24.59 -16.55 -19.83
CA CYS A 381 -24.56 -17.88 -19.21
C CYS A 381 -25.93 -18.38 -18.75
N ASN A 382 -26.91 -17.48 -18.74
CA ASN A 382 -28.20 -17.63 -18.07
C ASN A 382 -28.11 -18.13 -16.62
N ARG A 383 -27.07 -17.70 -15.88
CA ARG A 383 -26.78 -18.17 -14.51
C ARG A 383 -26.15 -17.07 -13.64
N CYS A 384 -26.43 -17.11 -12.34
CA CYS A 384 -25.70 -16.36 -11.31
C CYS A 384 -24.42 -17.11 -10.93
N THR A 385 -23.30 -16.71 -11.53
CA THR A 385 -22.07 -17.53 -11.61
C THR A 385 -20.97 -17.15 -10.63
N THR A 386 -21.12 -16.06 -9.89
CA THR A 386 -20.09 -15.54 -8.97
C THR A 386 -20.04 -16.42 -7.73
N LYS A 387 -18.94 -17.16 -7.53
CA LYS A 387 -18.83 -18.12 -6.41
C LYS A 387 -18.10 -17.52 -5.21
N ASN A 388 -17.19 -16.59 -5.45
CA ASN A 388 -16.42 -15.91 -4.42
C ASN A 388 -15.87 -14.56 -4.93
N GLY A 389 -15.74 -13.59 -4.02
CA GLY A 389 -15.16 -12.28 -4.34
C GLY A 389 -16.05 -11.42 -5.26
N PRO A 390 -15.46 -10.52 -6.07
CA PRO A 390 -16.21 -9.61 -6.93
C PRO A 390 -16.94 -10.37 -8.05
N THR A 391 -17.96 -9.73 -8.61
CA THR A 391 -18.82 -10.26 -9.67
C THR A 391 -18.01 -10.88 -10.81
N TYR A 392 -18.33 -12.12 -11.17
CA TYR A 392 -17.69 -12.80 -12.30
C TYR A 392 -18.09 -12.14 -13.62
N VAL A 393 -17.16 -12.08 -14.56
CA VAL A 393 -17.39 -11.52 -15.90
C VAL A 393 -17.54 -12.66 -16.91
N HIS A 394 -18.50 -12.54 -17.82
CA HIS A 394 -18.69 -13.51 -18.90
C HIS A 394 -17.52 -13.44 -19.88
N CYS A 395 -16.92 -14.57 -20.20
CA CYS A 395 -15.94 -14.66 -21.28
C CYS A 395 -16.59 -15.34 -22.49
N ASP A 396 -16.87 -14.58 -23.54
CA ASP A 396 -17.53 -15.04 -24.76
C ASP A 396 -16.77 -16.20 -25.41
N LYS A 397 -15.43 -16.13 -25.43
CA LYS A 397 -14.56 -17.20 -25.96
C LYS A 397 -14.67 -18.51 -25.19
N CYS A 398 -15.06 -18.46 -23.91
CA CYS A 398 -15.20 -19.67 -23.08
C CYS A 398 -16.64 -20.15 -22.97
N GLY A 399 -17.62 -19.37 -23.43
CA GLY A 399 -19.04 -19.54 -23.11
C GLY A 399 -19.35 -19.60 -21.61
N ARG A 400 -18.47 -19.06 -20.74
CA ARG A 400 -18.63 -19.18 -19.29
C ARG A 400 -18.10 -17.97 -18.53
N CYS A 401 -18.78 -17.63 -17.44
CA CYS A 401 -18.31 -16.61 -16.50
C CYS A 401 -17.12 -17.09 -15.69
N ARG A 402 -16.18 -16.18 -15.46
CA ARG A 402 -14.97 -16.41 -14.67
C ARG A 402 -14.77 -15.25 -13.72
N SER A 403 -14.03 -15.48 -12.64
CA SER A 403 -13.57 -14.40 -11.78
C SER A 403 -12.91 -13.32 -12.63
N SER A 404 -13.16 -12.04 -12.32
CA SER A 404 -12.51 -10.90 -12.97
C SER A 404 -10.98 -10.99 -12.96
N LYS A 405 -10.41 -11.79 -12.04
CA LYS A 405 -8.98 -12.10 -11.92
C LYS A 405 -8.48 -13.21 -12.86
N LYS A 406 -9.35 -13.90 -13.60
CA LYS A 406 -9.02 -15.05 -14.47
C LYS A 406 -9.35 -14.76 -15.94
N PHE A 407 -8.34 -14.35 -16.69
CA PHE A 407 -8.43 -14.14 -18.15
C PHE A 407 -8.38 -15.46 -18.94
N HIS A 408 -8.91 -15.48 -20.16
CA HIS A 408 -8.81 -16.62 -21.08
C HIS A 408 -7.40 -16.64 -21.69
N SER A 409 -6.61 -17.69 -21.43
CA SER A 409 -5.36 -17.95 -22.15
C SER A 409 -5.57 -19.02 -23.22
N SER A 410 -5.07 -18.74 -24.42
CA SER A 410 -5.19 -19.54 -25.63
C SER A 410 -4.17 -20.69 -25.68
N PHE A 411 -4.18 -21.60 -24.70
CA PHE A 411 -3.18 -22.69 -24.64
C PHE A 411 -3.65 -24.10 -24.27
N TYR A 412 -4.97 -24.40 -24.30
CA TYR A 412 -5.42 -25.80 -24.37
C TYR A 412 -6.63 -25.94 -25.30
N HIS A 413 -6.37 -26.57 -26.46
CA HIS A 413 -7.22 -26.80 -27.64
C HIS A 413 -7.68 -25.56 -28.42
N VAL A 414 -6.91 -25.27 -29.47
CA VAL A 414 -7.30 -24.45 -30.62
C VAL A 414 -8.05 -25.35 -31.61
N ILE A 415 -9.22 -24.92 -32.09
CA ILE A 415 -9.63 -25.16 -33.48
C ILE A 415 -9.41 -23.84 -34.21
N ILE A 416 -8.54 -23.87 -35.21
CA ILE A 416 -8.29 -22.78 -36.15
C ILE A 416 -9.47 -22.80 -37.16
N PRO A 417 -10.09 -21.66 -37.52
CA PRO A 417 -10.75 -21.58 -38.82
C PRO A 417 -9.66 -21.77 -39.87
N LYS A 418 -9.63 -22.93 -40.54
CA LYS A 418 -8.90 -23.04 -41.80
C LYS A 418 -9.44 -21.96 -42.71
N GLU A 419 -8.66 -20.92 -42.97
CA GLU A 419 -8.50 -20.39 -44.32
C GLU A 419 -7.28 -19.48 -44.44
N LYS A 420 -6.33 -20.01 -45.21
CA LYS A 420 -5.33 -19.35 -46.05
C LYS A 420 -4.40 -18.33 -45.39
N SER A 421 -3.19 -18.82 -45.15
CA SER A 421 -1.92 -18.15 -45.46
C SER A 421 -2.09 -16.79 -46.14
N ASN A 422 -1.90 -15.72 -45.39
CA ASN A 422 -1.41 -14.47 -45.96
C ASN A 422 -0.48 -13.81 -44.94
N LYS A 423 0.80 -13.74 -45.33
CA LYS A 423 1.86 -12.97 -44.66
C LYS A 423 1.52 -11.48 -44.49
N HIS A 424 0.39 -11.00 -45.01
CA HIS A 424 -0.05 -9.61 -44.93
C HIS A 424 -0.80 -9.21 -43.64
N PHE A 425 -1.19 -10.15 -42.76
CA PHE A 425 -1.99 -9.81 -41.57
C PHE A 425 -1.18 -9.19 -40.41
N LEU A 426 0.15 -9.14 -40.51
CA LEU A 426 1.04 -8.51 -39.52
C LEU A 426 1.33 -7.03 -39.81
N ASP A 427 1.05 -6.54 -41.02
CA ASP A 427 1.44 -5.19 -41.46
C ASP A 427 0.32 -4.14 -41.37
N THR A 428 -0.95 -4.52 -41.17
CA THR A 428 -2.06 -3.59 -41.47
C THR A 428 -2.82 -2.97 -40.29
N TYR A 429 -2.59 -3.35 -39.03
CA TYR A 429 -3.42 -2.82 -37.93
C TYR A 429 -2.73 -2.72 -36.55
N TYR A 430 -1.56 -2.10 -36.40
CA TYR A 430 -1.14 -1.52 -35.10
C TYR A 430 -0.17 -0.37 -35.34
N GLN A 431 -0.68 0.86 -35.41
CA GLN A 431 0.18 2.05 -35.32
C GLN A 431 0.73 2.14 -33.90
N LEU A 432 2.05 2.32 -33.78
CA LEU A 432 2.69 2.75 -32.53
C LEU A 432 2.06 4.08 -32.08
N PRO A 433 1.91 4.33 -30.76
CA PRO A 433 1.40 5.61 -30.27
C PRO A 433 2.21 6.75 -30.91
N SER A 434 1.50 7.71 -31.52
CA SER A 434 2.12 8.58 -32.51
C SER A 434 3.12 9.58 -31.93
N TYR A 435 3.03 10.05 -30.68
CA TYR A 435 4.09 10.86 -30.05
C TYR A 435 3.95 10.87 -28.51
N ALA A 436 5.07 11.00 -27.79
CA ALA A 436 5.06 11.33 -26.36
C ALA A 436 4.35 12.68 -26.15
N ASN A 437 3.31 12.73 -25.32
CA ASN A 437 2.66 13.99 -25.00
C ASN A 437 3.59 14.82 -24.07
N LYS A 438 4.33 15.76 -24.66
CA LYS A 438 5.25 16.66 -23.97
C LYS A 438 4.56 17.58 -22.94
N HIS A 439 3.22 17.65 -22.95
CA HIS A 439 2.42 18.45 -22.03
C HIS A 439 1.82 17.65 -20.86
N CYS A 440 2.31 16.42 -20.63
CA CYS A 440 1.88 15.63 -19.47
C CYS A 440 2.42 16.18 -18.14
N THR A 441 1.51 16.45 -17.23
CA THR A 441 1.76 16.83 -15.84
C THR A 441 0.91 15.94 -14.92
N TYR A 442 1.15 16.02 -13.61
CA TYR A 442 0.41 15.24 -12.63
C TYR A 442 -1.10 15.58 -12.58
N SER A 443 -1.50 16.75 -13.08
CA SER A 443 -2.91 17.15 -13.19
C SER A 443 -3.56 16.78 -14.52
N THR A 444 -2.78 16.59 -15.59
CA THR A 444 -3.30 16.33 -16.95
C THR A 444 -3.25 14.86 -17.35
N CYS A 445 -2.18 14.14 -16.96
CA CYS A 445 -1.92 12.76 -17.38
C CYS A 445 -1.92 11.74 -16.23
N PHE A 446 -2.07 12.21 -14.98
CA PHE A 446 -2.27 11.34 -13.82
C PHE A 446 -3.60 11.64 -13.15
N ASN A 447 -4.37 10.60 -12.84
CA ASN A 447 -5.65 10.74 -12.13
C ASN A 447 -5.44 10.49 -10.63
N VAL A 448 -5.30 11.59 -9.88
CA VAL A 448 -5.10 11.57 -8.41
C VAL A 448 -6.31 11.01 -7.66
N ASN A 449 -7.54 11.13 -8.20
CA ASN A 449 -8.76 10.66 -7.52
C ASN A 449 -8.72 9.16 -7.22
N ASN A 450 -8.02 8.38 -8.07
CA ASN A 450 -7.81 6.95 -7.83
C ASN A 450 -7.04 6.67 -6.52
N CYS A 451 -6.24 7.64 -6.04
CA CYS A 451 -5.44 7.53 -4.81
C CYS A 451 -6.20 7.96 -3.55
N VAL A 452 -7.34 8.64 -3.64
CA VAL A 452 -8.01 9.31 -2.49
C VAL A 452 -8.85 8.38 -1.60
N HIS A 453 -9.19 7.18 -2.08
CA HIS A 453 -10.04 6.24 -1.31
C HIS A 453 -9.36 5.62 -0.09
N GLU A 454 -10.06 5.64 1.06
CA GLU A 454 -9.63 4.97 2.28
C GLU A 454 -9.74 3.44 2.15
N LEU A 455 -8.70 2.74 2.62
CA LEU A 455 -8.72 1.29 2.81
C LEU A 455 -8.43 1.00 4.27
N VAL A 456 -9.28 0.16 4.89
CA VAL A 456 -9.23 -0.25 6.30
C VAL A 456 -7.84 -0.76 6.75
N ASP A 457 -6.98 -1.12 5.80
CA ASP A 457 -5.75 -1.84 6.02
C ASP A 457 -4.46 -1.10 5.64
N LYS A 458 -4.56 0.14 5.15
CA LYS A 458 -3.43 0.97 4.75
C LYS A 458 -3.52 2.32 5.48
N PRO A 459 -2.39 2.90 5.93
CA PRO A 459 -2.39 4.23 6.50
C PRO A 459 -2.96 5.23 5.49
N LEU A 460 -3.74 6.19 6.00
CA LEU A 460 -4.18 7.34 5.23
C LEU A 460 -2.95 7.98 4.57
N HIS A 461 -3.09 8.47 3.33
CA HIS A 461 -2.05 9.19 2.61
C HIS A 461 -0.86 8.34 2.13
N THR A 462 -1.13 7.08 1.80
CA THR A 462 -0.18 6.21 1.11
C THR A 462 -0.64 5.79 -0.28
N VAL A 463 0.25 5.88 -1.26
CA VAL A 463 -0.04 5.45 -2.64
C VAL A 463 -0.17 3.94 -2.71
N ARG A 464 -1.03 3.48 -3.62
CA ARG A 464 -1.39 2.08 -3.72
C ARG A 464 -0.95 1.56 -5.09
N VAL A 465 -0.01 0.62 -5.09
CA VAL A 465 0.66 0.13 -6.28
C VAL A 465 0.21 -1.29 -6.56
N TYR A 466 -0.24 -1.55 -7.78
CA TYR A 466 -0.54 -2.91 -8.25
C TYR A 466 0.42 -3.29 -9.37
N MET A 467 1.03 -4.47 -9.23
CA MET A 467 1.89 -5.07 -10.25
C MET A 467 1.04 -6.01 -11.12
N TYR A 468 1.03 -5.79 -12.42
CA TYR A 468 0.39 -6.72 -13.36
C TYR A 468 1.08 -8.10 -13.31
N PRO A 469 0.35 -9.18 -13.61
CA PRO A 469 0.94 -10.51 -13.66
C PRO A 469 2.13 -10.57 -14.62
N LEU A 470 3.19 -11.28 -14.23
CA LEU A 470 4.39 -11.45 -15.04
C LEU A 470 4.08 -12.17 -16.36
N LEU A 471 4.56 -11.63 -17.48
CA LEU A 471 4.33 -12.16 -18.81
C LEU A 471 5.64 -12.62 -19.43
N LYS A 472 5.66 -13.86 -19.94
CA LYS A 472 6.82 -14.44 -20.63
C LYS A 472 7.05 -13.71 -21.95
N GLN A 473 8.30 -13.32 -22.24
CA GLN A 473 8.69 -12.67 -23.50
C GLN A 473 8.55 -13.64 -24.69
N PHE A 474 8.21 -13.10 -25.86
CA PHE A 474 8.04 -13.86 -27.10
C PHE A 474 9.34 -13.79 -27.93
N ASN A 475 10.01 -14.92 -28.13
CA ASN A 475 11.03 -15.07 -29.17
C ASN A 475 10.42 -15.79 -30.37
N HIS A 476 10.73 -15.33 -31.58
CA HIS A 476 10.08 -15.72 -32.85
C HIS A 476 10.15 -17.22 -33.22
N THR A 477 10.89 -18.06 -32.47
CA THR A 477 11.00 -19.50 -32.77
C THR A 477 11.06 -20.42 -31.54
N SER A 478 11.14 -19.90 -30.30
CA SER A 478 11.06 -20.70 -29.07
C SER A 478 10.77 -19.81 -27.85
N LEU A 479 9.93 -20.28 -26.91
CA LEU A 479 9.68 -19.57 -25.65
C LEU A 479 10.94 -19.62 -24.77
N SER A 480 11.68 -18.51 -24.64
CA SER A 480 12.65 -18.37 -23.55
C SER A 480 11.90 -18.15 -22.23
N THR A 481 12.29 -18.87 -21.19
CA THR A 481 11.56 -18.98 -19.92
C THR A 481 12.06 -18.07 -18.80
N THR A 482 12.98 -17.14 -19.08
CA THR A 482 13.81 -16.51 -18.04
C THR A 482 13.64 -15.00 -17.98
N PHE A 483 13.00 -14.49 -16.92
CA PHE A 483 13.05 -13.08 -16.53
C PHE A 483 14.45 -12.71 -16.01
N SER A 484 14.87 -11.46 -16.19
CA SER A 484 16.13 -10.98 -15.63
C SER A 484 16.11 -10.96 -14.09
N GLN A 485 17.28 -11.17 -13.48
CA GLN A 485 17.41 -11.13 -12.02
C GLN A 485 17.08 -9.73 -11.47
N GLN A 486 17.37 -8.69 -12.25
CA GLN A 486 17.07 -7.29 -11.96
C GLN A 486 15.56 -7.06 -11.91
N PHE A 487 14.81 -7.59 -12.88
CA PHE A 487 13.35 -7.48 -12.91
C PHE A 487 12.68 -8.29 -11.81
N LEU A 488 13.19 -9.48 -11.48
CA LEU A 488 12.69 -10.24 -10.33
C LEU A 488 12.96 -9.51 -9.00
N SER A 489 14.11 -8.85 -8.87
CA SER A 489 14.45 -8.02 -7.70
C SER A 489 13.51 -6.82 -7.57
N LEU A 490 13.24 -6.12 -8.68
CA LEU A 490 12.26 -5.03 -8.75
C LEU A 490 10.85 -5.52 -8.38
N HIS A 491 10.42 -6.64 -8.96
CA HIS A 491 9.11 -7.23 -8.70
C HIS A 491 8.96 -7.58 -7.22
N ASN A 492 9.97 -8.22 -6.61
CA ASN A 492 9.96 -8.55 -5.20
C ASN A 492 9.97 -7.31 -4.31
N ALA A 493 10.73 -6.27 -4.66
CA ALA A 493 10.75 -5.00 -3.93
C ALA A 493 9.38 -4.31 -3.92
N ILE A 494 8.64 -4.32 -5.04
CA ILE A 494 7.27 -3.80 -5.07
C ILE A 494 6.37 -4.66 -4.17
N LEU A 495 6.41 -5.99 -4.30
CA LEU A 495 5.55 -6.89 -3.52
C LEU A 495 5.80 -6.84 -2.00
N SER A 496 7.03 -6.61 -1.57
CA SER A 496 7.39 -6.46 -0.15
C SER A 496 7.14 -5.05 0.39
N SER A 497 6.96 -4.05 -0.49
CA SER A 497 6.78 -2.66 -0.09
C SER A 497 5.46 -2.40 0.63
N GLN A 498 5.45 -1.35 1.46
CA GLN A 498 4.24 -0.84 2.11
C GLN A 498 3.17 -0.32 1.13
N TYR A 499 3.56 -0.02 -0.10
CA TYR A 499 2.67 0.55 -1.13
C TYR A 499 1.86 -0.52 -1.89
N TYR A 500 2.25 -1.79 -1.83
CA TYR A 500 1.60 -2.84 -2.64
C TYR A 500 0.15 -3.14 -2.21
N VAL A 501 -0.70 -3.34 -3.22
CA VAL A 501 -2.07 -3.83 -3.10
C VAL A 501 -2.34 -4.99 -4.06
N ASN A 502 -3.21 -5.91 -3.66
CA ASN A 502 -3.44 -7.19 -4.37
C ASN A 502 -4.59 -7.14 -5.41
N ARG A 503 -5.19 -5.97 -5.61
CA ARG A 503 -6.30 -5.72 -6.54
C ARG A 503 -6.01 -4.46 -7.33
N ILE A 504 -6.27 -4.52 -8.64
CA ILE A 504 -6.10 -3.39 -9.56
C ILE A 504 -7.07 -2.23 -9.24
N GLU A 505 -8.22 -2.53 -8.64
CA GLU A 505 -9.22 -1.51 -8.26
C GLU A 505 -8.78 -0.69 -7.06
N ASP A 506 -8.03 -1.32 -6.14
CA ASP A 506 -7.53 -0.68 -4.92
C ASP A 506 -6.28 0.16 -5.20
N ALA A 507 -5.68 -0.01 -6.38
CA ALA A 507 -4.46 0.65 -6.80
C ALA A 507 -4.72 1.96 -7.52
N CYS A 508 -3.85 2.93 -7.25
CA CYS A 508 -3.80 4.18 -7.97
C CYS A 508 -2.58 4.32 -8.87
N ILE A 509 -1.57 3.46 -8.71
CA ILE A 509 -0.42 3.33 -9.62
C ILE A 509 -0.34 1.87 -10.10
N LEU A 510 -0.13 1.69 -11.40
CA LEU A 510 -0.14 0.38 -12.06
C LEU A 510 1.22 0.11 -12.72
N VAL A 511 1.85 -1.03 -12.41
CA VAL A 511 3.19 -1.36 -12.94
C VAL A 511 3.08 -2.58 -13.86
N PRO A 512 3.43 -2.47 -15.16
CA PRO A 512 3.41 -3.58 -16.11
C PRO A 512 4.28 -4.76 -15.67
N GLY A 513 3.77 -5.98 -15.84
CA GLY A 513 4.47 -7.24 -15.55
C GLY A 513 5.40 -7.67 -16.69
N VAL A 514 6.05 -6.71 -17.34
CA VAL A 514 6.90 -6.91 -18.52
C VAL A 514 8.33 -6.51 -18.16
N ASP A 515 9.28 -7.38 -18.50
CA ASP A 515 10.70 -7.11 -18.27
C ASP A 515 11.26 -6.18 -19.35
N PHE A 516 11.44 -4.91 -18.98
CA PHE A 516 12.09 -3.88 -19.79
C PHE A 516 13.58 -3.69 -19.43
N LEU A 517 14.12 -4.50 -18.50
CA LEU A 517 15.43 -4.31 -17.89
C LEU A 517 16.56 -5.13 -18.53
N TYR A 518 16.26 -5.97 -19.52
CA TYR A 518 17.23 -6.81 -20.23
C TYR A 518 17.10 -6.60 -21.73
N ILE A 519 17.83 -5.61 -22.28
CA ILE A 519 17.81 -5.25 -23.71
C ILE A 519 19.25 -4.86 -24.11
N HIS A 520 20.09 -5.84 -24.43
CA HIS A 520 21.51 -5.58 -24.79
C HIS A 520 22.01 -6.35 -26.02
N ASP A 521 21.15 -6.99 -26.83
CA ASP A 521 21.57 -7.62 -28.08
C ASP A 521 20.92 -6.94 -29.30
N GLU A 522 21.72 -6.69 -30.33
CA GLU A 522 21.38 -5.92 -31.55
C GLU A 522 20.23 -6.54 -32.38
N ASN A 523 19.80 -7.76 -32.07
CA ASN A 523 18.72 -8.47 -32.76
C ASN A 523 17.32 -8.30 -32.10
N HIS A 524 17.15 -7.35 -31.17
CA HIS A 524 15.95 -7.29 -30.30
C HIS A 524 15.10 -6.01 -30.40
N GLU A 525 15.28 -5.16 -31.43
CA GLU A 525 14.35 -4.04 -31.68
C GLU A 525 12.89 -4.51 -31.81
N ASP A 526 12.67 -5.67 -32.43
CA ASP A 526 11.36 -6.29 -32.60
C ASP A 526 10.70 -6.64 -31.25
N ILE A 527 11.50 -7.04 -30.24
CA ILE A 527 10.98 -7.47 -28.93
C ILE A 527 10.44 -6.27 -28.14
N VAL A 528 11.16 -5.14 -28.17
CA VAL A 528 10.70 -3.92 -27.48
C VAL A 528 9.43 -3.41 -28.13
N ASP A 529 9.35 -3.46 -29.46
CA ASP A 529 8.16 -3.09 -30.20
C ASP A 529 6.97 -4.01 -29.88
N LEU A 530 7.20 -5.32 -29.81
CA LEU A 530 6.23 -6.31 -29.34
C LEU A 530 5.77 -6.05 -27.90
N SER A 531 6.70 -5.76 -26.98
CA SER A 531 6.40 -5.43 -25.58
C SER A 531 5.64 -4.12 -25.43
N LEU A 532 5.94 -3.12 -26.26
CA LEU A 532 5.21 -1.85 -26.32
C LEU A 532 3.80 -2.02 -26.88
N ARG A 533 3.64 -2.78 -27.98
CA ARG A 533 2.32 -3.14 -28.53
C ARG A 533 1.47 -3.91 -27.52
N TYR A 534 2.10 -4.74 -26.68
CA TYR A 534 1.42 -5.45 -25.61
C TYR A 534 0.82 -4.51 -24.55
N LEU A 535 1.44 -3.37 -24.24
CA LEU A 535 0.92 -2.42 -23.25
C LEU A 535 -0.52 -1.97 -23.60
N ASN A 536 -0.84 -1.80 -24.89
CA ASN A 536 -2.18 -1.45 -25.35
C ASN A 536 -3.24 -2.52 -25.03
N HIS A 537 -2.83 -3.75 -24.74
CA HIS A 537 -3.70 -4.84 -24.34
C HIS A 537 -3.83 -5.00 -22.81
N LEU A 538 -3.09 -4.22 -22.01
CA LEU A 538 -3.22 -4.25 -20.56
C LEU A 538 -4.57 -3.69 -20.10
N PRO A 539 -5.26 -4.35 -19.15
CA PRO A 539 -6.54 -3.86 -18.67
C PRO A 539 -6.32 -2.57 -17.88
N ARG A 540 -7.06 -1.50 -18.22
CA ARG A 540 -6.91 -0.13 -17.71
C ARG A 540 -5.67 0.63 -18.21
N TRP A 541 -4.94 0.18 -19.24
CA TRP A 541 -3.79 0.92 -19.81
C TRP A 541 -4.11 2.41 -20.00
N ASN A 542 -5.32 2.74 -20.49
CA ASN A 542 -5.85 4.12 -20.55
C ASN A 542 -4.83 5.10 -21.14
N ASP A 543 -4.19 4.71 -22.24
CA ASP A 543 -3.13 5.48 -22.90
C ASP A 543 -1.92 5.78 -21.98
N GLY A 544 -1.65 4.90 -21.02
CA GLY A 544 -0.59 5.01 -20.02
C GLY A 544 -0.97 5.74 -18.73
N ARG A 545 -2.16 6.35 -18.61
CA ARG A 545 -2.52 7.10 -17.39
C ARG A 545 -2.41 6.25 -16.13
N ASN A 546 -1.82 6.79 -15.06
CA ASN A 546 -1.54 6.12 -13.79
C ASN A 546 -0.60 4.89 -13.89
N HIS A 547 0.03 4.63 -15.04
CA HIS A 547 1.01 3.56 -15.19
C HIS A 547 2.43 4.04 -14.90
N LEU A 548 3.22 3.18 -14.27
CA LEU A 548 4.63 3.39 -14.01
C LEU A 548 5.43 2.35 -14.79
N ILE A 549 6.22 2.80 -15.76
CA ILE A 549 7.19 1.98 -16.49
C ILE A 549 8.56 2.21 -15.87
N VAL A 550 9.26 1.14 -15.54
CA VAL A 550 10.61 1.19 -14.96
C VAL A 550 11.63 0.65 -15.95
N ASN A 551 12.67 1.43 -16.21
CA ASN A 551 13.75 1.05 -17.10
C ASN A 551 15.12 1.57 -16.64
N PHE A 552 15.96 0.67 -16.09
CA PHE A 552 17.34 0.98 -15.69
C PHE A 552 18.33 1.06 -16.86
N LEU A 553 17.92 0.64 -18.06
CA LEU A 553 18.76 0.65 -19.26
C LEU A 553 18.33 1.72 -20.27
N SER A 554 19.18 1.96 -21.25
CA SER A 554 18.97 2.94 -22.30
C SER A 554 18.18 2.39 -23.46
N ASN A 555 16.90 2.74 -23.50
CA ASN A 555 16.11 2.59 -24.72
C ASN A 555 15.22 3.80 -24.92
N GLU A 556 15.56 4.62 -25.91
CA GLU A 556 14.83 5.82 -26.26
C GLU A 556 13.40 5.51 -26.74
N LYS A 557 13.13 4.30 -27.27
CA LYS A 557 11.80 3.91 -27.76
C LYS A 557 10.75 3.81 -26.63
N LEU A 558 11.16 3.49 -25.40
CA LEU A 558 10.26 3.43 -24.23
C LEU A 558 9.81 4.82 -23.75
N MET A 559 10.52 5.88 -24.17
CA MET A 559 10.21 7.28 -23.84
C MET A 559 8.95 7.79 -24.58
N TYR A 560 8.40 7.01 -25.51
CA TYR A 560 7.23 7.38 -26.33
C TYR A 560 5.93 6.69 -25.88
N SER A 561 5.88 6.21 -24.63
CA SER A 561 4.73 5.50 -24.04
C SER A 561 3.59 6.43 -23.56
N ALA A 562 3.14 7.32 -24.46
CA ALA A 562 1.96 8.17 -24.30
C ALA A 562 1.88 8.93 -22.95
N SER A 563 0.90 8.61 -22.09
CA SER A 563 0.63 9.30 -20.80
C SER A 563 1.19 8.57 -19.56
N ALA A 564 2.03 7.54 -19.72
CA ALA A 564 2.62 6.81 -18.59
C ALA A 564 3.76 7.56 -17.90
N ILE A 565 3.92 7.35 -16.59
CA ILE A 565 5.09 7.80 -15.83
C ILE A 565 6.25 6.89 -16.19
N VAL A 566 7.36 7.46 -16.67
CA VAL A 566 8.56 6.72 -17.04
C VAL A 566 9.63 6.98 -15.99
N ALA A 567 9.91 5.95 -15.18
CA ALA A 567 11.05 5.92 -14.28
C ALA A 567 12.24 5.30 -15.02
N SER A 568 13.17 6.12 -15.49
CA SER A 568 14.29 5.64 -16.30
C SER A 568 15.61 6.33 -15.97
N ALA A 569 16.70 5.58 -16.14
CA ALA A 569 18.05 6.12 -16.06
C ALA A 569 18.44 6.97 -17.27
N SER A 570 17.63 7.01 -18.33
CA SER A 570 18.04 7.50 -19.67
C SER A 570 17.51 8.88 -20.03
N HIS A 571 16.82 9.54 -19.11
CA HIS A 571 16.23 10.86 -19.31
C HIS A 571 17.28 11.92 -19.70
N THR A 572 16.94 12.77 -20.66
CA THR A 572 17.71 13.98 -21.05
C THR A 572 16.86 15.20 -20.75
N SER A 573 17.46 16.39 -20.74
CA SER A 573 16.71 17.66 -20.58
C SER A 573 15.57 17.86 -21.60
N ARG A 574 15.61 17.15 -22.74
CA ARG A 574 14.58 17.20 -23.79
C ARG A 574 13.46 16.17 -23.62
N THR A 575 13.75 15.02 -23.02
CA THR A 575 12.79 13.91 -22.87
C THR A 575 12.16 13.84 -21.48
N TYR A 576 12.87 14.34 -20.47
CA TYR A 576 12.39 14.37 -19.09
C TYR A 576 11.18 15.30 -18.95
N ARG A 577 10.05 14.77 -18.49
CA ARG A 577 8.89 15.59 -18.08
C ARG A 577 9.03 15.97 -16.60
N PRO A 578 9.35 17.23 -16.27
CA PRO A 578 9.66 17.63 -14.90
C PRO A 578 8.49 17.37 -13.95
N LYS A 579 8.79 16.80 -12.77
CA LYS A 579 7.80 16.45 -11.73
C LYS A 579 6.72 15.43 -12.16
N PHE A 580 6.83 14.86 -13.37
CA PHE A 580 5.96 13.79 -13.85
C PHE A 580 6.74 12.48 -13.98
N ASP A 581 7.87 12.50 -14.70
CA ASP A 581 8.78 11.36 -14.80
C ASP A 581 9.76 11.29 -13.62
N ILE A 582 10.45 10.16 -13.47
CA ILE A 582 11.46 9.95 -12.41
C ILE A 582 12.78 9.52 -13.06
N VAL A 583 13.87 10.19 -12.69
CA VAL A 583 15.20 9.80 -13.16
C VAL A 583 15.81 8.83 -12.17
N LEU A 584 16.15 7.63 -12.65
CA LEU A 584 16.74 6.55 -11.86
C LEU A 584 18.27 6.54 -12.01
N PRO A 585 19.03 6.02 -11.03
CA PRO A 585 20.43 5.69 -11.26
C PRO A 585 20.55 4.51 -12.24
N ALA A 586 21.58 4.53 -13.09
CA ALA A 586 21.93 3.40 -13.95
C ALA A 586 22.60 2.31 -13.10
N PHE A 587 21.78 1.44 -12.50
CA PHE A 587 22.23 0.43 -11.55
C PHE A 587 23.19 -0.59 -12.19
N ASN A 588 24.39 -0.72 -11.63
CA ASN A 588 25.42 -1.66 -12.07
C ASN A 588 25.58 -2.79 -11.04
N PRO A 589 25.08 -4.02 -11.30
CA PRO A 589 25.14 -5.12 -10.33
C PRO A 589 26.56 -5.69 -10.13
N TYR A 590 27.51 -5.29 -10.98
CA TYR A 590 28.88 -5.81 -10.98
C TYR A 590 29.86 -4.90 -10.24
N THR A 591 29.40 -3.79 -9.68
CA THR A 591 30.23 -2.83 -8.97
C THR A 591 30.54 -3.38 -7.58
N ILE A 592 31.81 -3.75 -7.38
CA ILE A 592 32.31 -4.24 -6.10
C ILE A 592 32.90 -3.05 -5.34
N VAL A 593 32.23 -2.67 -4.25
CA VAL A 593 32.73 -1.68 -3.30
C VAL A 593 33.75 -2.40 -2.40
N VAL A 594 35.01 -1.97 -2.43
CA VAL A 594 36.07 -2.52 -1.59
C VAL A 594 36.01 -1.82 -0.23
N ASP A 595 35.98 -2.59 0.86
CA ASP A 595 35.78 -2.07 2.23
C ASP A 595 36.87 -1.05 2.62
N ASN A 596 36.43 0.09 3.17
CA ASN A 596 37.24 1.29 3.43
C ASN A 596 38.18 1.13 4.66
N SER A 597 39.25 0.36 4.52
CA SER A 597 40.44 0.45 5.39
C SER A 597 41.66 1.03 4.66
N ILE A 598 41.43 1.91 3.68
CA ILE A 598 42.51 2.66 3.03
C ILE A 598 42.72 3.95 3.83
N ASP A 599 43.53 3.86 4.88
CA ASP A 599 43.89 4.97 5.79
C ASP A 599 44.55 6.18 5.09
N LYS A 600 44.86 6.10 3.78
CA LYS A 600 45.41 7.20 2.98
C LYS A 600 44.92 7.10 1.53
N ARG A 601 43.75 7.69 1.21
CA ARG A 601 43.44 8.02 -0.19
C ARG A 601 44.46 9.06 -0.65
N HIS A 602 45.29 8.70 -1.63
CA HIS A 602 46.39 9.55 -2.09
C HIS A 602 45.88 10.71 -2.98
N THR A 603 46.69 11.76 -3.04
CA THR A 603 46.54 13.03 -3.79
C THR A 603 45.76 12.94 -5.11
N ILE A 604 44.65 13.69 -5.21
CA ILE A 604 43.87 14.10 -6.41
C ILE A 604 44.10 13.18 -7.62
N PHE A 605 43.46 12.00 -7.61
CA PHE A 605 43.21 11.27 -8.84
C PHE A 605 41.94 11.78 -9.48
N LEU A 606 42.06 12.25 -10.73
CA LEU A 606 40.94 12.52 -11.61
C LEU A 606 40.81 11.34 -12.58
N ILE A 607 39.76 10.55 -12.41
CA ILE A 607 39.42 9.49 -13.36
C ILE A 607 38.55 10.07 -14.46
N VAL A 608 39.00 9.98 -15.70
CA VAL A 608 38.21 10.39 -16.87
C VAL A 608 37.55 9.16 -17.46
N PHE A 609 36.21 9.18 -17.53
CA PHE A 609 35.45 8.15 -18.21
C PHE A 609 35.41 8.38 -19.72
N PRO A 610 35.43 7.30 -20.54
CA PRO A 610 35.39 7.42 -21.99
C PRO A 610 34.07 8.06 -22.44
N SER A 611 34.16 9.16 -23.17
CA SER A 611 33.07 9.75 -23.97
C SER A 611 33.13 9.21 -25.40
N THR A 612 31.98 9.21 -26.07
CA THR A 612 31.89 9.02 -27.53
C THR A 612 32.61 10.11 -28.34
N ASP A 613 32.85 11.27 -27.74
CA ASP A 613 33.57 12.40 -28.35
C ASP A 613 35.08 12.31 -28.09
N GLN A 614 35.79 11.68 -29.03
CA GLN A 614 37.23 11.51 -28.99
C GLN A 614 37.99 12.85 -28.98
N ASP A 615 37.42 13.92 -29.55
CA ASP A 615 38.05 15.25 -29.57
C ASP A 615 37.98 15.91 -28.20
N SER A 616 36.86 15.79 -27.48
CA SER A 616 36.75 16.24 -26.09
C SER A 616 37.74 15.50 -25.18
N ILE A 617 37.93 14.19 -25.36
CA ILE A 617 38.93 13.40 -24.62
C ILE A 617 40.35 13.89 -24.93
N ASN A 618 40.67 14.14 -26.20
CA ASN A 618 41.99 14.60 -26.60
C ASN A 618 42.26 16.02 -26.08
N GLN A 619 41.30 16.95 -26.20
CA GLN A 619 41.41 18.30 -25.63
C GLN A 619 41.58 18.25 -24.11
N LEU A 620 40.82 17.41 -23.41
CA LEU A 620 40.96 17.22 -21.98
C LEU A 620 42.33 16.67 -21.62
N LYS A 621 42.83 15.67 -22.37
CA LYS A 621 44.20 15.15 -22.24
C LYS A 621 45.20 16.31 -22.33
N TYR A 622 45.11 17.18 -23.34
CA TYR A 622 46.00 18.33 -23.47
C TYR A 622 45.85 19.36 -22.33
N LEU A 623 44.63 19.74 -21.94
CA LEU A 623 44.37 20.72 -20.87
C LEU A 623 44.83 20.25 -19.49
N LEU A 624 44.63 18.96 -19.20
CA LEU A 624 45.06 18.32 -17.96
C LEU A 624 46.58 18.12 -17.93
N LEU A 625 47.23 18.02 -19.09
CA LEU A 625 48.69 18.00 -19.22
C LEU A 625 49.31 19.40 -19.12
N ASP A 626 48.65 20.42 -19.67
CA ASP A 626 49.16 21.80 -19.76
C ASP A 626 48.97 22.62 -18.46
N SER A 627 47.92 22.33 -17.68
CA SER A 627 47.68 22.92 -16.35
C SER A 627 48.71 22.52 -15.27
N ARG A 628 49.80 21.83 -15.62
CA ARG A 628 50.81 21.24 -14.73
C ARG A 628 52.18 21.93 -14.77
N ASN A 629 52.25 23.18 -15.22
CA ASN A 629 53.48 23.97 -15.15
C ASN A 629 53.52 24.88 -13.90
N SER A 630 54.53 24.59 -13.07
CA SER A 630 55.26 25.42 -12.08
C SER A 630 54.48 26.12 -10.95
N ASP A 631 54.16 25.40 -9.85
CA ASP A 631 54.39 25.88 -8.44
C ASP A 631 53.71 25.04 -7.34
N SER A 632 52.91 24.01 -7.64
CA SER A 632 52.29 23.16 -6.60
C SER A 632 53.15 21.94 -6.20
N PRO A 633 53.44 21.69 -4.90
CA PRO A 633 54.43 20.70 -4.44
C PRO A 633 53.97 19.23 -4.40
N SER A 634 52.78 18.88 -4.90
CA SER A 634 52.29 17.49 -4.92
C SER A 634 52.05 16.97 -6.34
N PRO A 635 52.56 15.78 -6.72
CA PRO A 635 52.28 15.19 -8.02
C PRO A 635 50.80 14.74 -8.06
N GLN A 636 49.95 15.50 -8.76
CA GLN A 636 48.59 15.05 -9.06
C GLN A 636 48.66 13.98 -10.15
N THR A 637 48.22 12.75 -9.89
CA THR A 637 48.25 11.67 -10.88
C THR A 637 46.88 11.59 -11.56
N ILE A 638 46.82 11.73 -12.89
CA ILE A 638 45.57 11.60 -13.65
C ILE A 638 45.52 10.22 -14.29
N ILE A 639 44.36 9.57 -14.13
CA ILE A 639 44.09 8.22 -14.62
C ILE A 639 43.03 8.35 -15.70
N ILE A 640 43.37 7.94 -16.92
CA ILE A 640 42.41 7.92 -18.03
C ILE A 640 42.06 6.48 -18.32
N LEU A 641 40.77 6.17 -18.28
CA LEU A 641 40.25 4.85 -18.61
C LEU A 641 40.08 4.74 -20.13
N GLU A 642 40.76 3.77 -20.74
CA GLU A 642 40.61 3.45 -22.16
C GLU A 642 39.77 2.18 -22.32
N TYR A 643 38.83 2.19 -23.27
CA TYR A 643 38.06 1.00 -23.63
C TYR A 643 38.97 0.01 -24.38
N SER A 644 38.92 -1.27 -24.01
CA SER A 644 39.62 -2.33 -24.75
C SER A 644 38.62 -3.33 -25.30
N ASP A 645 38.60 -3.53 -26.61
CA ASP A 645 37.73 -4.51 -27.31
C ASP A 645 38.11 -5.99 -27.06
N GLN A 646 39.12 -6.27 -26.23
CA GLN A 646 39.56 -7.64 -25.98
C GLN A 646 38.78 -8.27 -24.82
N SER A 647 37.86 -9.17 -25.19
CA SER A 647 37.21 -10.14 -24.34
C SER A 647 38.25 -11.03 -23.62
N ILE A 648 38.71 -10.64 -22.44
CA ILE A 648 39.45 -11.54 -21.55
C ILE A 648 38.46 -12.18 -20.57
N SER A 649 38.43 -13.50 -20.65
CA SER A 649 37.57 -14.44 -19.96
C SER A 649 37.44 -14.22 -18.44
N GLN A 650 36.19 -14.22 -17.99
CA GLN A 650 35.68 -15.01 -16.86
C GLN A 650 36.63 -15.21 -15.67
N THR A 651 36.76 -14.20 -14.82
CA THR A 651 36.72 -14.44 -13.38
C THR A 651 35.72 -13.44 -12.79
N TYR A 652 34.61 -13.95 -12.26
CA TYR A 652 33.60 -13.16 -11.57
C TYR A 652 34.25 -12.49 -10.35
N GLY A 653 34.67 -11.23 -10.49
CA GLY A 653 35.10 -10.44 -9.33
C GLY A 653 36.03 -9.25 -9.59
N ARG A 654 36.76 -9.14 -10.72
CA ARG A 654 37.69 -8.02 -10.92
C ARG A 654 37.69 -7.53 -12.37
N ARG A 655 37.11 -6.34 -12.61
CA ARG A 655 37.23 -5.62 -13.89
C ARG A 655 38.60 -4.94 -13.93
N PHE A 656 39.45 -5.37 -14.86
CA PHE A 656 40.69 -4.66 -15.17
C PHE A 656 40.44 -3.74 -16.35
N VAL A 657 40.87 -2.49 -16.26
CA VAL A 657 40.78 -1.52 -17.35
C VAL A 657 42.19 -1.08 -17.72
N LEU A 658 42.40 -0.86 -19.01
CA LEU A 658 43.65 -0.30 -19.51
C LEU A 658 43.68 1.19 -19.15
N VAL A 659 44.59 1.54 -18.26
CA VAL A 659 44.79 2.91 -17.81
C VAL A 659 46.01 3.49 -18.50
N SER A 660 45.87 4.66 -19.09
CA SER A 660 47.02 5.50 -19.41
C SER A 660 47.37 6.36 -18.20
N GLU A 661 48.45 5.99 -17.49
CA GLU A 661 48.99 6.80 -16.40
C GLU A 661 50.00 7.79 -16.98
N SER A 662 49.79 9.09 -16.73
CA SER A 662 50.73 10.12 -17.18
C SER A 662 51.64 10.55 -16.03
N GLN A 663 52.81 9.91 -15.94
CA GLN A 663 53.91 10.40 -15.13
C GLN A 663 54.88 11.17 -16.05
N TYR A 664 54.72 12.49 -16.12
CA TYR A 664 55.63 13.47 -16.71
C TYR A 664 56.56 13.00 -17.87
N ARG A 665 56.12 13.28 -19.11
CA ARG A 665 56.82 13.21 -20.44
C ARG A 665 56.96 11.85 -21.18
N HIS A 666 56.68 11.98 -22.48
CA HIS A 666 56.98 11.16 -23.68
C HIS A 666 56.68 9.66 -23.75
N ARG A 667 56.30 8.96 -22.67
CA ARG A 667 55.74 7.61 -22.79
C ARG A 667 54.52 7.42 -21.91
N VAL A 668 53.34 7.36 -22.53
CA VAL A 668 52.12 6.88 -21.88
C VAL A 668 52.32 5.40 -21.57
N VAL A 669 52.51 5.07 -20.30
CA VAL A 669 52.56 3.66 -19.86
C VAL A 669 51.13 3.20 -19.72
N LYS A 670 50.71 2.29 -20.60
CA LYS A 670 49.43 1.61 -20.46
C LYS A 670 49.57 0.47 -19.46
N LYS A 671 48.86 0.54 -18.34
CA LYS A 671 48.87 -0.48 -17.29
C LYS A 671 47.46 -1.02 -17.08
N TRP A 672 47.35 -2.31 -16.83
CA TRP A 672 46.11 -2.91 -16.36
C TRP A 672 45.97 -2.65 -14.86
N ILE A 673 44.92 -1.94 -14.48
CA ILE A 673 44.62 -1.63 -13.08
C ILE A 673 43.19 -2.10 -12.77
N ASN A 674 42.97 -2.50 -11.52
CA ASN A 674 41.64 -2.85 -11.03
C ASN A 674 40.75 -1.60 -11.02
N TYR A 675 39.65 -1.65 -11.76
CA TYR A 675 38.70 -0.56 -11.93
C TYR A 675 38.08 -0.10 -10.60
N SER A 676 37.55 -1.04 -9.82
CA SER A 676 36.91 -0.75 -8.53
C SER A 676 37.88 -0.13 -7.53
N GLU A 677 39.11 -0.66 -7.47
CA GLU A 677 40.16 -0.14 -6.57
C GLU A 677 40.61 1.28 -6.97
N SER A 678 40.69 1.55 -8.28
CA SER A 678 41.02 2.89 -8.80
C SER A 678 39.93 3.90 -8.46
N LEU A 679 38.65 3.54 -8.61
CA LEU A 679 37.53 4.40 -8.22
C LEU A 679 37.48 4.63 -6.70
N CYS A 680 37.64 3.57 -5.90
CA CYS A 680 37.64 3.66 -4.43
C CYS A 680 38.84 4.44 -3.88
N SER A 681 39.96 4.50 -4.60
CA SER A 681 41.14 5.29 -4.17
C SER A 681 41.13 6.73 -4.68
N SER A 682 40.24 7.08 -5.62
CA SER A 682 40.20 8.40 -6.25
C SER A 682 39.46 9.48 -5.44
N GLU A 683 39.81 10.73 -5.71
CA GLU A 683 39.14 11.89 -5.10
C GLU A 683 38.01 12.43 -5.97
N PHE A 684 38.30 12.60 -7.26
CA PHE A 684 37.36 13.15 -8.22
C PHE A 684 37.21 12.20 -9.40
N CYS A 685 35.97 12.02 -9.85
CA CYS A 685 35.65 11.19 -11.01
C CYS A 685 34.94 12.07 -12.04
N LEU A 686 35.62 12.35 -13.14
CA LEU A 686 35.14 13.22 -14.20
C LEU A 686 34.21 12.45 -15.13
N VAL A 687 32.94 12.87 -15.17
CA VAL A 687 31.90 12.36 -16.05
C VAL A 687 31.64 13.41 -17.13
N ILE A 688 32.00 13.08 -18.37
CA ILE A 688 31.82 13.94 -19.56
C ILE A 688 30.65 13.36 -20.36
N ASP A 689 29.74 14.22 -20.84
CA ASP A 689 28.57 13.83 -21.64
C ASP A 689 27.57 12.88 -20.92
N ALA A 690 26.44 12.54 -21.55
CA ALA A 690 25.29 11.80 -20.94
C ALA A 690 24.91 10.55 -21.74
N ASP A 691 25.88 9.99 -22.44
CA ASP A 691 25.84 8.68 -23.05
C ASP A 691 25.71 7.56 -22.00
N ASN A 692 25.19 6.41 -22.44
CA ASN A 692 24.72 5.35 -21.55
C ASN A 692 25.85 4.80 -20.65
N ALA A 693 27.06 4.71 -21.19
CA ALA A 693 28.25 4.32 -20.42
C ALA A 693 28.53 5.30 -19.27
N ASN A 694 28.45 6.61 -19.53
CA ASN A 694 28.73 7.64 -18.53
C ASN A 694 27.69 7.73 -17.41
N ARG A 695 26.47 7.24 -17.65
CA ARG A 695 25.45 7.08 -16.61
C ARG A 695 25.77 5.95 -15.63
N PHE A 696 26.30 4.81 -16.11
CA PHE A 696 26.80 3.74 -15.22
C PHE A 696 28.05 4.19 -14.46
N ASN A 697 28.93 4.95 -15.12
CA ASN A 697 30.13 5.50 -14.50
C ASN A 697 29.80 6.49 -13.37
N LEU A 698 28.77 7.33 -13.56
CA LEU A 698 28.25 8.20 -12.50
C LEU A 698 27.78 7.37 -11.29
N PHE A 699 27.03 6.30 -11.50
CA PHE A 699 26.61 5.40 -10.42
C PHE A 699 27.81 4.77 -9.69
N ASP A 700 28.77 4.24 -10.45
CA ASP A 700 29.98 3.61 -9.90
C ASP A 700 30.83 4.60 -9.08
N SER A 701 30.92 5.86 -9.51
CA SER A 701 31.66 6.90 -8.77
C SER A 701 31.06 7.16 -7.39
N ILE A 702 29.73 7.22 -7.29
CA ILE A 702 29.00 7.43 -6.05
C ILE A 702 29.12 6.20 -5.13
N ALA A 703 29.00 4.99 -5.70
CA ALA A 703 29.15 3.73 -4.96
C ALA A 703 30.52 3.59 -4.27
N CYS A 704 31.57 4.13 -4.89
CA CYS A 704 32.94 4.13 -4.37
C CYS A 704 33.30 5.35 -3.49
N GLY A 705 32.37 6.29 -3.31
CA GLY A 705 32.62 7.56 -2.61
C GLY A 705 33.58 8.51 -3.32
N CYS A 706 33.72 8.39 -4.64
CA CYS A 706 34.47 9.31 -5.48
C CYS A 706 33.58 10.51 -5.86
N ILE A 707 34.05 11.75 -5.70
CA ILE A 707 33.23 12.94 -5.96
C ILE A 707 33.00 13.07 -7.47
N PRO A 708 31.74 12.98 -7.97
CA PRO A 708 31.47 13.14 -9.38
C PRO A 708 31.66 14.60 -9.80
N VAL A 709 32.50 14.82 -10.80
CA VAL A 709 32.67 16.09 -11.49
C VAL A 709 31.95 15.98 -12.82
N ILE A 710 30.81 16.64 -12.94
CA ILE A 710 29.88 16.45 -14.04
C ILE A 710 30.04 17.62 -15.01
N VAL A 711 30.50 17.32 -16.22
CA VAL A 711 30.65 18.30 -17.29
C VAL A 711 29.62 18.03 -18.37
N ASN A 712 28.38 18.35 -18.04
CA ASN A 712 27.26 18.18 -18.94
C ASN A 712 26.11 19.11 -18.54
N ASP A 713 25.66 19.92 -19.48
CA ASP A 713 24.57 20.88 -19.29
C ASP A 713 23.19 20.22 -19.45
N ASP A 714 23.11 19.09 -20.16
CA ASP A 714 21.85 18.42 -20.55
C ASP A 714 21.48 17.21 -19.69
N ILE A 715 22.36 16.77 -18.79
CA ILE A 715 22.11 15.61 -17.91
C ILE A 715 21.11 15.94 -16.80
N VAL A 716 20.06 15.13 -16.67
CA VAL A 716 19.17 15.15 -15.51
C VAL A 716 19.66 14.11 -14.52
N LEU A 717 19.89 14.51 -13.27
CA LEU A 717 20.52 13.64 -12.28
C LEU A 717 19.49 12.76 -11.55
N PRO A 718 19.87 11.54 -11.11
CA PRO A 718 18.96 10.63 -10.39
C PRO A 718 18.29 11.27 -9.18
N PHE A 719 16.97 11.14 -9.07
CA PHE A 719 16.16 11.72 -7.99
C PHE A 719 16.42 13.21 -7.69
N SER A 720 16.86 13.99 -8.69
CA SER A 720 17.23 15.41 -8.55
C SER A 720 16.09 16.33 -8.08
N GLU A 721 14.86 15.85 -8.04
CA GLU A 721 13.72 16.58 -7.48
C GLU A 721 13.67 16.57 -5.94
N VAL A 722 14.25 15.55 -5.30
CA VAL A 722 14.29 15.43 -3.83
C VAL A 722 15.70 15.44 -3.26
N LEU A 723 16.70 15.02 -4.03
CA LEU A 723 18.11 15.01 -3.61
C LEU A 723 18.86 16.24 -4.11
N ASP A 724 19.59 16.89 -3.20
CA ASP A 724 20.41 18.06 -3.51
C ASP A 724 21.78 17.67 -4.03
N TRP A 725 21.89 17.64 -5.36
CA TRP A 725 23.12 17.30 -6.06
C TRP A 725 24.26 18.31 -5.87
N ASN A 726 23.99 19.54 -5.41
CA ASN A 726 25.07 20.49 -5.10
C ASN A 726 25.88 20.04 -3.88
N LYS A 727 25.33 19.17 -3.03
CA LYS A 727 26.01 18.57 -1.88
C LYS A 727 26.67 17.23 -2.20
N MET A 728 26.49 16.69 -3.41
CA MET A 728 26.96 15.36 -3.80
C MET A 728 27.87 15.37 -5.02
N ALA A 729 27.82 16.38 -5.87
CA ALA A 729 28.60 16.46 -7.09
C ALA A 729 29.02 17.90 -7.40
N ILE A 730 30.11 18.04 -8.17
CA ILE A 730 30.59 19.32 -8.67
C ILE A 730 30.13 19.45 -10.13
N ARG A 731 29.28 20.42 -10.42
CA ARG A 731 28.77 20.66 -11.77
C ARG A 731 29.56 21.79 -12.44
N ILE A 732 30.17 21.49 -13.58
CA ILE A 732 30.95 22.45 -14.36
C ILE A 732 30.30 22.60 -15.73
N PRO A 733 29.83 23.81 -16.11
CA PRO A 733 29.28 24.04 -17.44
C PRO A 733 30.29 23.72 -18.53
N ARG A 734 29.85 23.22 -19.69
CA ARG A 734 30.75 22.81 -20.77
C ARG A 734 31.63 23.97 -21.28
N VAL A 735 31.13 25.20 -21.25
CA VAL A 735 31.91 26.42 -21.54
C VAL A 735 33.09 26.66 -20.59
N LYS A 736 33.08 26.09 -19.38
CA LYS A 736 34.17 26.19 -18.40
C LYS A 736 35.06 24.95 -18.39
N PHE A 737 34.96 24.07 -19.39
CA PHE A 737 35.73 22.82 -19.49
C PHE A 737 37.25 23.03 -19.32
N GLN A 738 37.80 24.09 -19.90
CA GLN A 738 39.24 24.41 -19.80
C GLN A 738 39.69 24.81 -18.37
N LYS A 739 38.75 25.19 -17.50
CA LYS A 739 39.02 25.66 -16.13
C LYS A 739 38.87 24.56 -15.08
N ILE A 740 38.58 23.31 -15.47
CA ILE A 740 38.34 22.20 -14.52
C ILE A 740 39.48 22.09 -13.47
N PRO A 741 40.78 22.05 -13.83
CA PRO A 741 41.86 21.95 -12.84
C PRO A 741 41.85 23.09 -11.83
N SER A 742 41.67 24.33 -12.32
CA SER A 742 41.61 25.53 -11.48
C SER A 742 40.38 25.56 -10.57
N ILE A 743 39.26 24.97 -11.00
CA ILE A 743 38.04 24.89 -10.19
C ILE A 743 38.23 23.84 -9.10
N LEU A 744 38.74 22.65 -9.44
CA LEU A 744 38.94 21.57 -8.47
C LEU A 744 39.98 21.93 -7.41
N SER A 745 40.99 22.73 -7.74
CA SER A 745 41.97 23.22 -6.77
C SER A 745 41.41 24.24 -5.77
N THR A 746 40.25 24.84 -6.02
CA THR A 746 39.61 25.76 -5.04
C THR A 746 38.95 25.05 -3.87
N TYR A 747 38.66 23.75 -3.98
CA TYR A 747 37.97 23.00 -2.92
C TYR A 747 38.95 22.58 -1.82
N SER A 748 38.63 22.94 -0.59
CA SER A 748 39.41 22.56 0.60
C SER A 748 39.19 21.08 0.97
N SER A 749 40.14 20.48 1.70
CA SER A 749 40.02 19.10 2.21
C SER A 749 38.76 18.89 3.08
N ARG A 750 38.30 19.94 3.77
CA ARG A 750 37.07 19.89 4.58
C ARG A 750 35.82 19.80 3.70
N GLU A 751 35.75 20.57 2.63
CA GLU A 751 34.62 20.53 1.68
C GLU A 751 34.56 19.17 0.97
N ILE A 752 35.71 18.66 0.53
CA ILE A 752 35.84 17.32 -0.08
C ILE A 752 35.33 16.24 0.88
N LEU A 753 35.69 16.30 2.17
CA LEU A 753 35.20 15.36 3.18
C LEU A 753 33.68 15.44 3.37
N LEU A 754 33.11 16.65 3.38
CA LEU A 754 31.67 16.85 3.51
C LEU A 754 30.90 16.31 2.30
N LEU A 755 31.36 16.60 1.09
CA LEU A 755 30.80 16.05 -0.15
C LEU A 755 30.82 14.51 -0.13
N ARG A 756 31.95 13.91 0.27
CA ARG A 756 32.09 12.45 0.40
C ARG A 756 31.13 11.85 1.41
N LYS A 757 31.01 12.44 2.61
CA LYS A 757 30.04 11.97 3.62
C LYS A 757 28.62 12.01 3.07
N GLN A 758 28.27 13.06 2.34
CA GLN A 758 26.96 13.18 1.72
C GLN A 758 26.73 12.13 0.63
N ILE A 759 27.72 11.87 -0.23
CA ILE A 759 27.66 10.84 -1.28
C ILE A 759 27.40 9.46 -0.66
N MET A 760 28.16 9.10 0.38
CA MET A 760 28.01 7.80 1.04
C MET A 760 26.64 7.65 1.71
N PHE A 761 26.17 8.70 2.39
CA PHE A 761 24.80 8.75 2.94
C PHE A 761 23.76 8.50 1.85
N ALA A 762 23.83 9.24 0.73
CA ALA A 762 22.87 9.09 -0.35
C ALA A 762 22.94 7.70 -1.01
N TYR A 763 24.14 7.15 -1.19
CA TYR A 763 24.33 5.81 -1.74
C TYR A 763 23.70 4.73 -0.87
N GLU A 764 24.09 4.68 0.40
CA GLU A 764 23.61 3.67 1.36
C GLU A 764 22.09 3.74 1.52
N ARG A 765 21.55 4.96 1.60
CA ARG A 765 20.13 5.21 1.84
C ARG A 765 19.26 4.94 0.62
N TYR A 766 19.66 5.39 -0.58
CA TYR A 766 18.78 5.45 -1.76
C TYR A 766 19.24 4.61 -2.96
N PHE A 767 20.54 4.32 -3.11
CA PHE A 767 21.10 3.76 -4.35
C PHE A 767 21.72 2.36 -4.23
N SER A 768 21.97 1.87 -3.00
CA SER A 768 22.74 0.65 -2.73
C SER A 768 22.16 -0.65 -3.29
N SER A 769 20.86 -0.69 -3.61
CA SER A 769 20.23 -1.85 -4.25
C SER A 769 18.99 -1.45 -5.08
N ILE A 770 18.56 -2.34 -5.98
CA ILE A 770 17.30 -2.17 -6.75
C ILE A 770 16.11 -1.97 -5.80
N GLU A 771 16.09 -2.66 -4.65
CA GLU A 771 15.03 -2.49 -3.65
C GLU A 771 15.01 -1.06 -3.10
N LYS A 772 16.17 -0.50 -2.72
CA LYS A 772 16.27 0.89 -2.25
C LYS A 772 15.86 1.90 -3.31
N ILE A 773 16.30 1.70 -4.55
CA ILE A 773 15.95 2.57 -5.67
C ILE A 773 14.44 2.54 -5.93
N MET A 774 13.82 1.36 -5.88
CA MET A 774 12.38 1.20 -6.08
C MET A 774 11.56 1.79 -4.93
N ILE A 775 11.96 1.57 -3.68
CA ILE A 775 11.28 2.18 -2.53
C ILE A 775 11.38 3.71 -2.60
N THR A 776 12.56 4.24 -2.93
CA THR A 776 12.78 5.69 -3.12
C THR A 776 11.89 6.25 -4.24
N THR A 777 11.76 5.53 -5.35
CA THR A 777 10.87 5.90 -6.47
C THR A 777 9.41 5.97 -6.00
N LEU A 778 8.95 5.00 -5.20
CA LEU A 778 7.59 4.98 -4.67
C LEU A 778 7.38 6.04 -3.58
N ASP A 779 8.39 6.34 -2.79
CA ASP A 779 8.40 7.42 -1.79
C ASP A 779 8.21 8.79 -2.47
N ILE A 780 8.94 9.06 -3.55
CA ILE A 780 8.76 10.27 -4.37
C ILE A 780 7.34 10.34 -4.94
N LEU A 781 6.81 9.22 -5.47
CA LEU A 781 5.44 9.19 -5.98
C LEU A 781 4.42 9.42 -4.88
N ASN A 782 4.67 8.91 -3.68
CA ASN A 782 3.83 9.15 -2.52
C ASN A 782 3.77 10.63 -2.15
N ASP A 783 4.95 11.25 -2.06
CA ASP A 783 5.11 12.67 -1.73
C ASP A 783 4.43 13.57 -2.78
N ARG A 784 4.43 13.16 -4.06
CA ARG A 784 3.70 13.86 -5.14
C ARG A 784 2.19 13.74 -5.03
N VAL A 785 1.66 12.56 -4.67
CA VAL A 785 0.21 12.32 -4.55
C VAL A 785 -0.37 12.95 -3.28
N PHE A 786 0.39 12.92 -2.19
CA PHE A 786 0.00 13.46 -0.89
C PHE A 786 1.01 14.52 -0.42
N PRO A 787 1.06 15.70 -1.07
CA PRO A 787 1.98 16.79 -0.73
C PRO A 787 2.02 17.14 0.76
N GLN A 788 0.87 17.09 1.42
CA GLN A 788 0.72 17.46 2.82
C GLN A 788 1.33 16.46 3.81
N TYR A 789 1.67 15.24 3.36
CA TYR A 789 2.39 14.21 4.12
C TYR A 789 3.74 13.87 3.48
N SER A 790 4.22 14.71 2.57
CA SER A 790 5.50 14.50 1.92
C SER A 790 6.65 14.59 2.93
N ARG A 791 7.78 13.97 2.60
CA ARG A 791 8.99 14.09 3.41
C ARG A 791 9.65 15.45 3.19
N SER A 792 10.28 15.96 4.26
CA SER A 792 10.94 17.27 4.19
C SER A 792 12.21 17.22 3.35
N TYR A 793 12.61 18.36 2.79
CA TYR A 793 13.93 18.48 2.18
C TYR A 793 15.03 17.99 3.14
N ALA A 794 14.84 18.25 4.45
CA ALA A 794 15.78 17.81 5.47
C ALA A 794 15.78 16.29 5.67
N GLU A 795 14.61 15.64 5.67
CA GLU A 795 14.48 14.18 5.71
C GLU A 795 15.17 13.49 4.53
N TRP A 796 15.12 14.11 3.35
CA TRP A 796 15.78 13.59 2.15
C TRP A 796 17.31 13.77 2.19
N ASN A 797 17.79 14.90 2.74
CA ASN A 797 19.17 15.36 2.51
C ASN A 797 20.07 15.44 3.75
N TYR A 798 19.57 15.25 4.98
CA TYR A 798 20.41 15.29 6.19
C TYR A 798 20.44 13.93 6.91
N PRO A 799 21.63 13.38 7.18
CA PRO A 799 21.78 12.08 7.85
C PRO A 799 21.28 12.07 9.30
N ASP A 800 21.38 13.20 10.01
CA ASP A 800 21.10 13.31 11.45
C ASP A 800 19.66 13.76 11.78
N TYR A 801 18.73 13.65 10.83
CA TYR A 801 17.34 14.08 11.04
C TYR A 801 16.62 13.20 12.08
N SER A 802 15.97 13.82 13.09
CA SER A 802 15.18 13.11 14.11
C SER A 802 13.75 13.64 14.21
N THR A 803 12.78 12.73 14.34
CA THR A 803 11.32 12.99 14.34
C THR A 803 10.79 13.69 15.60
N ASN A 804 11.64 13.96 16.58
CA ASN A 804 11.25 14.55 17.88
C ASN A 804 11.34 16.09 17.91
N VAL A 805 11.70 16.70 16.79
CA VAL A 805 11.64 18.15 16.58
C VAL A 805 10.42 18.40 15.70
N PHE A 806 9.62 19.43 16.02
CA PHE A 806 8.38 19.83 15.33
C PHE A 806 8.40 19.44 13.84
N PRO A 807 7.32 18.82 13.29
CA PRO A 807 7.30 18.39 11.90
C PRO A 807 7.47 19.63 11.02
N ILE A 808 8.69 19.81 10.49
CA ILE A 808 8.98 20.81 9.47
C ILE A 808 8.27 20.29 8.23
N SER A 809 7.08 20.80 7.98
CA SER A 809 6.39 20.53 6.72
C SER A 809 7.32 20.88 5.55
N PRO A 810 7.41 20.04 4.51
CA PRO A 810 8.37 20.22 3.43
C PRO A 810 8.05 21.46 2.62
N VAL A 811 9.10 22.26 2.44
CA VAL A 811 9.29 23.41 1.54
C VAL A 811 9.21 22.99 0.04
N LEU A 812 8.36 22.05 -0.34
CA LEU A 812 8.44 21.38 -1.65
C LEU A 812 7.49 21.91 -2.73
N PHE A 813 7.13 23.19 -2.75
CA PHE A 813 6.50 23.80 -3.93
C PHE A 813 6.97 25.22 -4.20
N TYR A 814 8.28 25.44 -4.18
CA TYR A 814 8.86 26.60 -4.82
C TYR A 814 9.46 26.22 -6.16
N PRO A 815 9.01 26.79 -7.28
CA PRO A 815 9.87 26.82 -8.44
C PRO A 815 11.15 27.57 -8.02
N ALA A 816 12.33 27.08 -8.42
CA ALA A 816 13.61 27.72 -8.08
C ALA A 816 13.66 29.22 -8.44
N LYS A 817 12.75 29.67 -9.33
CA LYS A 817 12.34 31.06 -9.56
C LYS A 817 10.84 31.09 -9.89
N ALA A 818 10.07 31.97 -9.26
CA ALA A 818 8.71 32.29 -9.71
C ALA A 818 8.76 33.29 -10.88
N PHE A 819 7.78 33.23 -11.78
CA PHE A 819 7.75 34.11 -12.96
C PHE A 819 6.92 35.37 -12.67
N PRO A 820 7.47 36.58 -12.90
CA PRO A 820 6.73 37.83 -12.68
C PRO A 820 5.39 37.93 -13.44
N GLN A 821 5.27 37.25 -14.57
CA GLN A 821 4.05 37.21 -15.39
C GLN A 821 2.86 36.58 -14.66
N ALA A 822 3.07 35.75 -13.63
CA ALA A 822 2.02 35.15 -12.83
C ALA A 822 1.31 36.16 -11.91
N GLY A 823 1.97 37.27 -11.59
CA GLY A 823 1.46 38.33 -10.71
C GLY A 823 1.17 37.88 -9.27
N PHE A 824 0.54 38.76 -8.49
CA PHE A 824 0.24 38.52 -7.08
C PHE A 824 -1.17 38.98 -6.66
N THR A 825 -1.63 38.46 -5.52
CA THR A 825 -2.90 38.83 -4.88
C THR A 825 -2.60 39.69 -3.66
N ALA A 826 -3.22 40.87 -3.57
CA ALA A 826 -3.14 41.70 -2.37
C ALA A 826 -4.16 41.21 -1.32
N LEU A 827 -3.70 40.94 -0.11
CA LEU A 827 -4.48 40.49 1.04
C LEU A 827 -4.48 41.60 2.09
N ILE A 828 -5.64 42.22 2.29
CA ILE A 828 -5.78 43.41 3.14
C ILE A 828 -6.67 43.06 4.34
N ARG A 829 -6.15 43.26 5.56
CA ARG A 829 -6.99 43.19 6.77
C ARG A 829 -7.69 44.54 6.96
N ALA A 830 -9.03 44.52 6.95
CA ALA A 830 -9.86 45.69 7.25
C ALA A 830 -10.56 45.53 8.61
N HIS A 831 -10.63 46.61 9.37
CA HIS A 831 -11.17 46.61 10.74
C HIS A 831 -12.09 47.80 11.01
N SER A 832 -11.65 49.04 10.79
CA SER A 832 -12.48 50.20 11.15
C SER A 832 -12.25 51.45 10.30
N HIS A 833 -11.19 51.51 9.47
CA HIS A 833 -10.80 52.72 8.77
C HIS A 833 -11.11 52.65 7.27
N PHE A 834 -12.40 52.60 6.90
CA PHE A 834 -12.82 52.47 5.50
C PHE A 834 -12.29 53.60 4.59
N ALA A 835 -12.15 54.82 5.10
CA ALA A 835 -11.58 55.93 4.34
C ALA A 835 -10.12 55.67 3.92
N LEU A 836 -9.28 55.21 4.86
CA LEU A 836 -7.89 54.84 4.58
C LEU A 836 -7.80 53.64 3.64
N LEU A 837 -8.65 52.62 3.86
CA LEU A 837 -8.78 51.48 2.96
C LEU A 837 -9.11 51.94 1.53
N SER A 838 -10.02 52.90 1.36
CA SER A 838 -10.40 53.41 0.03
C SER A 838 -9.23 54.10 -0.69
N VAL A 839 -8.37 54.80 0.05
CA VAL A 839 -7.15 55.44 -0.47
C VAL A 839 -6.12 54.37 -0.86
N LEU A 840 -5.93 53.35 -0.01
CA LEU A 840 -5.05 52.21 -0.26
C LEU A 840 -5.44 51.43 -1.51
N LEU A 841 -6.74 51.15 -1.69
CA LEU A 841 -7.25 50.45 -2.86
C LEU A 841 -7.02 51.25 -4.15
N LYS A 842 -7.19 52.58 -4.10
CA LYS A 842 -6.96 53.46 -5.24
C LYS A 842 -5.49 53.56 -5.62
N SER A 843 -4.55 53.38 -4.70
CA SER A 843 -3.11 53.40 -5.00
C SER A 843 -2.61 52.05 -5.52
N LEU A 844 -3.10 50.92 -4.98
CA LEU A 844 -2.71 49.57 -5.41
C LEU A 844 -3.01 49.26 -6.88
N GLN A 845 -4.09 49.82 -7.44
CA GLN A 845 -4.49 49.53 -8.82
C GLN A 845 -3.46 49.95 -9.88
N PHE A 846 -2.49 50.80 -9.52
CA PHE A 846 -1.43 51.26 -10.43
C PHE A 846 -0.24 50.29 -10.50
N VAL A 847 -0.20 49.25 -9.65
CA VAL A 847 0.87 48.26 -9.65
C VAL A 847 0.69 47.25 -10.78
N LYS A 848 1.71 47.11 -11.64
CA LYS A 848 1.67 46.32 -12.88
C LYS A 848 1.32 44.85 -12.68
N TYR A 849 1.88 44.22 -11.65
CA TYR A 849 1.77 42.76 -11.42
C TYR A 849 0.58 42.36 -10.52
N LEU A 850 -0.28 43.30 -10.13
CA LEU A 850 -1.42 43.04 -9.26
C LEU A 850 -2.56 42.38 -10.05
N GLN A 851 -2.95 41.15 -9.65
CA GLN A 851 -3.99 40.37 -10.34
C GLN A 851 -5.36 40.44 -9.64
N GLN A 852 -5.36 40.55 -8.31
CA GLN A 852 -6.58 40.52 -7.52
C GLN A 852 -6.38 41.17 -6.15
N ILE A 853 -7.44 41.73 -5.59
CA ILE A 853 -7.47 42.24 -4.22
C ILE A 853 -8.50 41.46 -3.39
N VAL A 854 -8.08 40.98 -2.22
CA VAL A 854 -8.92 40.31 -1.23
C VAL A 854 -8.90 41.11 0.06
N VAL A 855 -10.05 41.65 0.46
CA VAL A 855 -10.23 42.36 1.72
C VAL A 855 -10.87 41.43 2.74
N VAL A 856 -10.16 41.15 3.83
CA VAL A 856 -10.66 40.37 4.97
C VAL A 856 -11.24 41.31 6.00
N TRP A 857 -12.56 41.33 6.12
CA TRP A 857 -13.28 42.19 7.07
C TRP A 857 -13.35 41.55 8.45
N THR A 858 -12.44 41.95 9.34
CA THR A 858 -12.29 41.37 10.69
C THR A 858 -13.10 42.07 11.77
N SER A 859 -13.70 43.23 11.45
CA SER A 859 -14.48 44.01 12.42
C SER A 859 -15.68 43.24 12.98
N LYS A 860 -15.70 43.06 14.30
CA LYS A 860 -16.86 42.54 15.02
C LYS A 860 -17.95 43.60 15.18
N VAL A 861 -17.56 44.88 15.26
CA VAL A 861 -18.43 46.02 15.56
C VAL A 861 -19.01 46.64 14.29
N TYR A 862 -18.18 46.89 13.27
CA TYR A 862 -18.62 47.56 12.06
C TYR A 862 -19.06 46.54 10.99
N PRO A 863 -20.25 46.69 10.39
CA PRO A 863 -20.66 45.88 9.25
C PRO A 863 -19.81 46.20 8.01
N VAL A 864 -19.80 45.29 7.04
CA VAL A 864 -19.16 45.54 5.75
C VAL A 864 -19.90 46.71 5.07
N PRO A 865 -19.21 47.77 4.61
CA PRO A 865 -19.84 48.90 3.95
C PRO A 865 -20.56 48.47 2.67
N ASP A 866 -21.68 49.15 2.38
CA ASP A 866 -22.47 48.89 1.17
C ASP A 866 -21.62 48.98 -0.09
N THR A 867 -21.93 48.14 -1.08
CA THR A 867 -21.17 48.00 -2.33
C THR A 867 -20.99 49.32 -3.09
N ILE A 868 -21.88 50.29 -2.89
CA ILE A 868 -21.86 51.63 -3.50
C ILE A 868 -20.67 52.48 -2.98
N LEU A 869 -20.24 52.26 -1.74
CA LEU A 869 -19.18 53.04 -1.08
C LEU A 869 -17.77 52.62 -1.51
N TRP A 870 -17.63 51.46 -2.16
CA TRP A 870 -16.34 50.93 -2.59
C TRP A 870 -15.84 51.65 -3.84
N PRO A 871 -14.53 51.96 -3.94
CA PRO A 871 -13.98 52.62 -5.12
C PRO A 871 -14.11 51.72 -6.35
N SER A 872 -14.34 52.33 -7.52
CA SER A 872 -14.27 51.62 -8.81
C SER A 872 -12.80 51.30 -9.13
N LEU A 873 -12.45 50.01 -9.19
CA LEU A 873 -11.09 49.53 -9.41
C LEU A 873 -10.95 48.82 -10.75
N LYS A 874 -9.76 48.89 -11.36
CA LYS A 874 -9.42 48.16 -12.59
C LYS A 874 -9.19 46.66 -12.36
N VAL A 875 -8.85 46.29 -11.12
CA VAL A 875 -8.51 44.93 -10.71
C VAL A 875 -9.67 44.33 -9.91
N PRO A 876 -10.00 43.04 -10.07
CA PRO A 876 -11.07 42.40 -9.30
C PRO A 876 -10.87 42.51 -7.79
N LEU A 877 -11.93 42.96 -7.09
CA LEU A 877 -12.00 43.08 -5.63
C LEU A 877 -12.94 42.02 -5.06
N SER A 878 -12.52 41.32 -4.01
CA SER A 878 -13.35 40.38 -3.24
C SER A 878 -13.31 40.74 -1.76
N VAL A 879 -14.46 40.82 -1.12
CA VAL A 879 -14.57 41.06 0.32
C VAL A 879 -15.02 39.77 1.00
N VAL A 880 -14.24 39.31 1.98
CA VAL A 880 -14.49 38.07 2.73
C VAL A 880 -14.59 38.37 4.22
N ARG A 881 -15.47 37.64 4.92
CA ARG A 881 -15.65 37.77 6.38
C ARG A 881 -15.33 36.43 7.04
N PRO A 882 -14.41 36.37 8.01
CA PRO A 882 -14.12 35.14 8.74
C PRO A 882 -15.26 34.79 9.70
N ALA A 883 -15.46 33.49 9.94
CA ALA A 883 -16.43 33.03 10.93
C ALA A 883 -16.10 33.63 12.32
N TYR A 884 -17.11 34.19 12.99
CA TYR A 884 -17.02 34.76 14.34
C TYR A 884 -16.10 35.98 14.54
N GLY A 885 -15.56 36.59 13.46
CA GLY A 885 -14.72 37.78 13.57
C GLY A 885 -13.35 37.52 14.21
N SER A 886 -12.82 36.30 14.08
CA SER A 886 -11.47 35.93 14.52
C SER A 886 -10.40 36.65 13.69
N VAL A 887 -9.34 37.13 14.37
CA VAL A 887 -8.18 37.77 13.73
C VAL A 887 -7.28 36.79 13.01
N ASN A 888 -7.26 35.52 13.45
CA ASN A 888 -6.61 34.43 12.72
C ASN A 888 -7.19 34.26 11.31
N GLY A 889 -8.44 34.70 11.09
CA GLY A 889 -9.12 34.67 9.81
C GLY A 889 -8.40 35.43 8.69
N ARG A 890 -7.49 36.37 9.01
CA ARG A 890 -6.66 37.05 8.00
C ARG A 890 -5.88 36.05 7.13
N PHE A 891 -5.35 34.98 7.73
CA PHE A 891 -4.45 34.05 7.06
C PHE A 891 -5.08 32.71 6.69
N PHE A 892 -6.40 32.64 6.57
CA PHE A 892 -7.08 31.47 6.03
C PHE A 892 -6.87 31.35 4.51
N PRO A 893 -6.83 30.11 3.97
CA PRO A 893 -6.65 29.88 2.54
C PRO A 893 -7.95 30.11 1.76
N TYR A 894 -8.31 31.39 1.57
CA TYR A 894 -9.49 31.77 0.80
C TYR A 894 -9.37 31.34 -0.67
N ARG A 895 -10.43 30.76 -1.23
CA ARG A 895 -10.50 30.33 -2.66
C ARG A 895 -10.27 31.48 -3.65
N GLN A 896 -10.48 32.70 -3.19
CA GLN A 896 -10.24 33.94 -3.92
C GLN A 896 -8.74 34.19 -4.15
N ILE A 897 -7.83 33.62 -3.36
CA ILE A 897 -6.38 33.80 -3.50
C ILE A 897 -5.86 32.77 -4.51
N ARG A 898 -5.71 33.20 -5.77
CA ARG A 898 -5.34 32.30 -6.89
C ARG A 898 -3.84 32.28 -7.17
N THR A 899 -3.17 33.42 -7.02
CA THR A 899 -1.74 33.59 -7.30
C THR A 899 -0.85 32.89 -6.28
N GLU A 900 0.37 32.54 -6.67
CA GLU A 900 1.37 31.93 -5.78
C GLU A 900 1.90 32.93 -4.76
N ALA A 901 2.13 34.17 -5.19
CA ALA A 901 2.51 35.27 -4.31
C ALA A 901 1.29 35.90 -3.63
N VAL A 902 1.42 36.15 -2.34
CA VAL A 902 0.47 36.92 -1.53
C VAL A 902 1.19 38.15 -0.99
N PHE A 903 0.62 39.32 -1.27
CA PHE A 903 1.06 40.58 -0.71
C PHE A 903 0.16 40.97 0.45
N SER A 904 0.63 40.82 1.69
CA SER A 904 -0.14 41.14 2.89
C SER A 904 0.13 42.56 3.35
N ILE A 905 -0.92 43.34 3.56
CA ILE A 905 -0.88 44.73 4.02
C ILE A 905 -2.06 45.04 4.96
N GLU A 906 -1.93 46.09 5.77
CA GLU A 906 -2.98 46.59 6.67
C GLU A 906 -3.69 47.81 6.09
N GLU A 907 -4.92 48.07 6.52
CA GLU A 907 -5.74 49.19 6.02
C GLU A 907 -5.15 50.59 6.29
N ASP A 908 -4.30 50.71 7.30
CA ASP A 908 -3.65 51.94 7.77
C ASP A 908 -2.18 52.06 7.31
N THR A 909 -1.68 51.10 6.52
CA THR A 909 -0.31 51.16 5.98
C THR A 909 -0.20 52.16 4.82
N CYS A 910 0.71 53.12 4.92
CA CYS A 910 1.06 54.00 3.82
C CYS A 910 1.88 53.24 2.77
N LEU A 911 1.29 52.95 1.60
CA LEU A 911 1.99 52.26 0.51
C LEU A 911 3.15 53.12 -0.05
N PRO A 912 4.34 52.53 -0.26
CA PRO A 912 5.40 53.17 -1.05
C PRO A 912 5.00 53.25 -2.54
N SER A 913 5.86 53.85 -3.37
CA SER A 913 5.59 53.97 -4.82
C SER A 913 5.30 52.60 -5.45
N ALA A 914 4.46 52.57 -6.50
CA ALA A 914 4.12 51.34 -7.22
C ALA A 914 5.38 50.56 -7.66
N GLU A 915 6.42 51.28 -8.09
CA GLU A 915 7.73 50.73 -8.45
C GLU A 915 8.40 49.97 -7.29
N SER A 916 8.26 50.44 -6.06
CA SER A 916 8.84 49.77 -4.89
C SER A 916 8.14 48.45 -4.59
N VAL A 917 6.83 48.40 -4.80
CA VAL A 917 6.03 47.16 -4.68
C VAL A 917 6.41 46.17 -5.78
N GLU A 918 6.63 46.65 -7.01
CA GLU A 918 7.06 45.84 -8.14
C GLU A 918 8.44 45.22 -7.91
N ARG A 919 9.42 46.00 -7.43
CA ARG A 919 10.76 45.50 -7.09
C ARG A 919 10.73 44.46 -5.96
N ALA A 920 9.91 44.69 -4.94
CA ALA A 920 9.75 43.72 -3.85
C ALA A 920 9.13 42.40 -4.34
N PHE A 921 8.17 42.48 -5.26
CA PHE A 921 7.60 41.31 -5.90
C PHE A 921 8.63 40.57 -6.76
N GLU A 922 9.44 41.28 -7.55
CA GLU A 922 10.49 40.68 -8.36
C GLU A 922 11.58 40.01 -7.50
N LEU A 923 11.93 40.60 -6.35
CA LEU A 923 12.84 40.00 -5.37
C LEU A 923 12.24 38.74 -4.75
N TRP A 924 10.95 38.76 -4.43
CA TRP A 924 10.22 37.56 -3.99
C TRP A 924 10.19 36.50 -5.09
N CYS A 925 10.03 36.86 -6.36
CA CYS A 925 10.08 35.90 -7.46
C CYS A 925 11.41 35.14 -7.54
N GLN A 926 12.51 35.77 -7.12
CA GLN A 926 13.83 35.13 -7.06
C GLN A 926 14.05 34.29 -5.80
N ASN A 927 13.29 34.57 -4.73
CA ASN A 927 13.39 33.92 -3.42
C ASN A 927 12.00 33.58 -2.87
N PRO A 928 11.19 32.78 -3.59
CA PRO A 928 9.79 32.58 -3.24
C PRO A 928 9.62 31.87 -1.90
N GLU A 929 10.67 31.18 -1.43
CA GLU A 929 10.79 30.53 -0.12
C GLU A 929 11.01 31.46 1.07
N ARG A 930 11.28 32.75 0.82
CA ARG A 930 11.57 33.73 1.87
C ARG A 930 10.44 34.74 2.04
N LEU A 931 10.39 35.31 3.24
CA LEU A 931 9.60 36.51 3.52
C LEU A 931 10.34 37.72 2.93
N VAL A 932 9.69 38.46 2.05
CA VAL A 932 10.24 39.72 1.50
C VAL A 932 9.43 40.89 2.06
N SER A 933 10.09 41.77 2.78
CA SER A 933 9.47 42.94 3.41
C SER A 933 9.74 44.22 2.61
N LEU A 934 8.74 45.10 2.59
CA LEU A 934 8.91 46.47 2.13
C LEU A 934 9.22 47.32 3.37
N SER A 935 10.47 47.77 3.49
CA SER A 935 10.87 48.73 4.51
C SER A 935 10.37 50.11 4.12
N GLY A 936 9.37 50.61 4.85
CA GLY A 936 8.93 52.00 4.76
C GLY A 936 10.02 52.94 5.28
N ARG A 937 10.02 54.17 4.78
CA ARG A 937 10.86 55.25 5.31
C ARG A 937 10.65 55.39 6.83
N GLN A 938 11.76 55.54 7.55
CA GLN A 938 11.89 55.83 8.99
C GLN A 938 11.44 54.72 9.96
N SER A 939 12.40 53.88 10.35
CA SER A 939 12.78 53.76 11.77
C SER A 939 14.10 52.99 11.84
N GLU A 940 15.17 53.63 12.29
CA GLU A 940 16.49 53.04 12.54
C GLU A 940 16.51 52.01 13.69
N GLN A 941 15.36 51.43 14.07
CA GLN A 941 15.20 50.51 15.20
C GLN A 941 14.22 49.36 14.94
N LEU A 942 14.06 48.90 13.69
CA LEU A 942 13.39 47.63 13.40
C LEU A 942 14.42 46.50 13.32
N SER A 943 15.14 46.28 14.43
CA SER A 943 15.99 45.12 14.66
C SER A 943 15.28 44.14 15.59
N TRP A 944 15.23 42.87 15.20
CA TRP A 944 14.87 41.78 16.11
C TRP A 944 15.97 41.68 17.17
N HIS A 945 15.79 42.29 18.34
CA HIS A 945 16.67 42.07 19.49
C HIS A 945 16.00 41.12 20.47
N LEU A 946 16.19 39.82 20.22
CA LEU A 946 16.06 38.79 21.25
C LEU A 946 17.47 38.45 21.75
N PHE A 947 18.19 39.46 22.23
CA PHE A 947 19.38 39.23 23.05
C PHE A 947 18.90 38.91 24.47
N TYR A 948 19.14 37.67 24.91
CA TYR A 948 19.58 37.52 26.29
C TYR A 948 21.00 38.06 26.29
N ASN A 949 21.18 39.31 26.74
CA ASN A 949 22.49 39.67 27.25
C ASN A 949 22.70 38.77 28.47
N ASN A 950 23.77 37.98 28.45
CA ASN A 950 24.18 37.23 29.62
C ASN A 950 24.63 38.14 30.78
N ASP A 951 24.60 39.47 30.60
CA ASP A 951 24.93 40.44 31.61
C ASP A 951 23.80 41.49 31.70
N THR A 952 23.15 41.50 32.86
CA THR A 952 22.09 42.41 33.34
C THR A 952 20.64 42.15 32.89
N ASP A 953 19.83 41.75 33.88
CA ASP A 953 18.37 41.68 33.86
C ASP A 953 17.74 43.03 33.47
N ASP A 954 16.80 43.00 32.52
CA ASP A 954 15.39 43.46 32.69
C ASP A 954 14.68 44.03 31.44
N ASN A 955 15.32 44.23 30.29
CA ASN A 955 14.63 44.83 29.14
C ASN A 955 14.39 43.84 27.98
N GLN A 956 13.30 43.07 28.09
CA GLN A 956 12.73 42.31 26.97
C GLN A 956 11.86 43.23 26.11
N SER A 957 12.25 43.46 24.85
CA SER A 957 11.41 44.19 23.89
C SER A 957 11.03 43.29 22.72
N PHE A 958 9.73 43.22 22.39
CA PHE A 958 9.19 42.49 21.26
C PHE A 958 8.73 43.51 20.20
N SER A 959 9.45 43.62 19.09
CA SER A 959 9.08 44.48 17.96
C SER A 959 9.28 43.69 16.66
N ALA A 960 8.17 43.23 16.08
CA ALA A 960 8.18 42.37 14.91
C ALA A 960 7.01 42.74 14.03
N THR A 961 7.13 43.86 13.31
CA THR A 961 5.99 44.34 12.56
C THR A 961 6.37 44.89 11.20
N PHE A 962 6.33 44.01 10.20
CA PHE A 962 6.47 44.38 8.80
C PHE A 962 5.09 44.80 8.25
N PRO A 963 4.86 46.09 7.95
CA PRO A 963 3.54 46.59 7.55
C PRO A 963 3.10 46.09 6.15
N ALA A 964 4.06 45.69 5.31
CA ALA A 964 3.81 45.20 3.96
C ALA A 964 4.83 44.11 3.60
N VAL A 965 4.34 42.92 3.26
CA VAL A 965 5.18 41.74 3.01
C VAL A 965 4.68 40.89 1.85
N PHE A 966 5.62 40.27 1.15
CA PHE A 966 5.39 39.18 0.21
C PHE A 966 5.77 37.85 0.84
N PHE A 967 4.88 36.88 0.68
CA PHE A 967 5.14 35.48 0.99
C PHE A 967 4.29 34.59 0.08
N HIS A 968 4.57 33.30 0.08
CA HIS A 968 3.85 32.34 -0.75
C HIS A 968 2.53 31.91 -0.12
N LYS A 969 1.47 31.74 -0.94
CA LYS A 969 0.12 31.35 -0.49
C LYS A 969 0.10 30.07 0.35
N HIS A 970 1.08 29.19 0.19
CA HIS A 970 1.15 27.94 0.94
C HIS A 970 1.24 28.19 2.46
N TYR A 971 1.84 29.30 2.90
CA TYR A 971 1.95 29.62 4.32
C TYR A 971 0.58 29.90 4.96
N LEU A 972 -0.43 30.26 4.19
CA LEU A 972 -1.81 30.38 4.66
C LEU A 972 -2.36 29.01 5.10
N HIS A 973 -2.04 27.96 4.33
CA HIS A 973 -2.40 26.59 4.68
C HIS A 973 -1.62 26.11 5.91
N LEU A 974 -0.30 26.34 5.96
CA LEU A 974 0.50 25.95 7.13
C LEU A 974 0.03 26.64 8.40
N TYR A 975 -0.29 27.93 8.32
CA TYR A 975 -0.87 28.68 9.44
C TYR A 975 -2.22 28.10 9.88
N THR A 976 -3.08 27.76 8.93
CA THR A 976 -4.43 27.24 9.22
C THR A 976 -4.43 25.79 9.72
N ASP A 977 -3.52 24.96 9.24
CA ASP A 977 -3.55 23.52 9.48
C ASP A 977 -2.56 23.08 10.56
N LEU A 978 -1.38 23.70 10.66
CA LEU A 978 -0.31 23.26 11.57
C LEU A 978 -0.24 24.05 12.87
N LEU A 979 -0.60 25.33 12.85
CA LEU A 979 -0.54 26.15 14.06
C LEU A 979 -1.54 25.60 15.09
N ALA A 980 -1.02 25.19 16.25
CA ALA A 980 -1.82 24.46 17.23
C ALA A 980 -3.02 25.28 17.71
N VAL A 981 -4.14 24.60 17.99
CA VAL A 981 -5.42 25.22 18.39
C VAL A 981 -5.24 26.13 19.62
N HIS A 982 -4.38 25.75 20.57
CA HIS A 982 -4.12 26.58 21.74
C HIS A 982 -3.38 27.89 21.39
N VAL A 983 -2.49 27.89 20.39
CA VAL A 983 -1.81 29.11 19.90
C VAL A 983 -2.81 30.03 19.22
N LYS A 984 -3.67 29.48 18.35
CA LYS A 984 -4.75 30.25 17.70
C LYS A 984 -5.71 30.86 18.72
N SER A 985 -6.09 30.09 19.74
CA SER A 985 -6.93 30.57 20.83
C SER A 985 -6.27 31.67 21.66
N PHE A 986 -4.93 31.65 21.77
CA PHE A 986 -4.17 32.70 22.43
C PHE A 986 -4.15 33.97 21.58
N ILE A 987 -3.91 33.86 20.27
CA ILE A 987 -3.98 34.99 19.32
C ILE A 987 -5.38 35.62 19.31
N ASP A 988 -6.44 34.80 19.30
CA ASP A 988 -7.82 35.30 19.36
C ASP A 988 -8.13 36.02 20.68
N LYS A 989 -7.48 35.65 21.79
CA LYS A 989 -7.60 36.37 23.08
C LYS A 989 -6.86 37.71 23.07
N LEU A 990 -5.75 37.80 22.34
CA LEU A 990 -5.00 39.04 22.15
C LEU A 990 -5.67 39.99 21.15
N GLU A 991 -6.61 39.47 20.35
CA GLU A 991 -7.25 40.16 19.21
C GLU A 991 -6.24 40.79 18.22
N THR A 992 -4.96 40.41 18.28
CA THR A 992 -3.81 40.99 17.55
C THR A 992 -2.64 39.98 17.51
N CYS A 993 -1.52 40.34 16.86
CA CYS A 993 -0.28 39.54 16.74
C CYS A 993 -0.35 38.31 15.82
N GLU A 994 -1.38 38.18 14.98
CA GLU A 994 -1.51 37.04 14.06
C GLU A 994 -0.35 36.97 13.05
N ASP A 995 0.18 38.13 12.65
CA ASP A 995 1.29 38.34 11.72
C ASP A 995 2.63 37.89 12.31
N ALA A 996 2.90 38.21 13.57
CA ALA A 996 4.13 37.80 14.27
C ALA A 996 4.28 36.27 14.30
N PHE A 997 3.18 35.54 14.56
CA PHE A 997 3.17 34.07 14.56
C PHE A 997 3.29 33.48 13.15
N LEU A 998 2.70 34.13 12.14
CA LEU A 998 2.88 33.71 10.74
C LEU A 998 4.35 33.90 10.31
N TYR A 999 4.95 35.05 10.60
CA TYR A 999 6.34 35.32 10.22
C TYR A 999 7.31 34.39 10.95
N TRP A 1000 7.06 34.11 12.24
CA TRP A 1000 7.78 33.08 12.96
C TRP A 1000 7.68 31.73 12.25
N LEU A 1001 6.46 31.30 11.90
CA LEU A 1001 6.24 30.04 11.20
C LEU A 1001 7.00 30.00 9.86
N ILE A 1002 7.00 31.09 9.09
CA ILE A 1002 7.74 31.20 7.82
C ILE A 1002 9.24 31.07 8.03
N VAL A 1003 9.81 31.78 9.01
CA VAL A 1003 11.27 31.74 9.29
C VAL A 1003 11.72 30.38 9.82
N GLN A 1004 10.89 29.73 10.64
CA GLN A 1004 11.18 28.37 11.12
C GLN A 1004 11.14 27.35 9.99
N THR A 1005 10.14 27.45 9.11
CA THR A 1005 9.98 26.52 7.98
C THR A 1005 10.98 26.76 6.85
N SER A 1006 11.52 27.98 6.70
CA SER A 1006 12.58 28.30 5.73
C SER A 1006 14.00 27.92 6.20
N GLY A 1007 14.12 27.15 7.28
CA GLY A 1007 15.42 26.69 7.79
C GLY A 1007 16.22 27.79 8.50
N GLY A 1008 15.56 28.79 9.08
CA GLY A 1008 16.20 29.91 9.76
C GLY A 1008 16.81 30.95 8.82
N GLN A 1009 16.47 30.92 7.52
CA GLN A 1009 16.90 31.93 6.57
C GLN A 1009 16.21 33.27 6.86
N SER A 1010 16.95 34.36 6.65
CA SER A 1010 16.53 35.69 7.07
C SER A 1010 15.54 36.38 6.14
N VAL A 1011 14.80 37.35 6.70
CA VAL A 1011 13.87 38.22 5.96
C VAL A 1011 14.66 39.11 5.01
N LEU A 1012 14.26 39.14 3.73
CA LEU A 1012 14.83 40.04 2.74
C LEU A 1012 14.13 41.40 2.80
N SER A 1013 14.91 42.48 2.69
CA SER A 1013 14.41 43.86 2.66
C SER A 1013 14.84 44.54 1.37
N THR A 1014 13.92 45.32 0.81
CA THR A 1014 14.13 46.15 -0.39
C THR A 1014 14.74 47.53 -0.10
N SER A 1015 15.18 47.80 1.14
CA SER A 1015 15.78 49.10 1.49
C SER A 1015 17.00 49.40 0.62
N LEU A 1016 16.87 50.43 -0.22
CA LEU A 1016 18.01 51.16 -0.75
C LEU A 1016 18.65 51.92 0.41
N VAL A 1017 19.88 51.59 0.76
CA VAL A 1017 20.72 52.48 1.58
C VAL A 1017 21.12 53.63 0.68
N TYR A 1018 20.22 54.59 0.51
CA TYR A 1018 20.60 55.90 0.00
C TYR A 1018 21.36 56.61 1.12
N ASN A 1019 22.69 56.66 1.01
CA ASN A 1019 23.50 57.63 1.73
C ASN A 1019 23.13 59.03 1.24
N TYR A 1020 22.07 59.61 1.79
CA TYR A 1020 21.81 61.04 1.67
C TYR A 1020 22.22 61.69 2.98
N ASN A 1021 23.34 62.41 2.91
CA ASN A 1021 23.66 63.44 3.88
C ASN A 1021 22.48 64.38 4.04
N SER A 1022 22.12 64.61 5.29
CA SER A 1022 21.17 65.60 5.76
C SER A 1022 21.37 66.96 5.09
N SER A 1023 20.43 67.38 4.24
CA SER A 1023 19.94 68.77 4.10
C SER A 1023 19.14 68.90 2.81
N ASN A 1024 17.82 68.81 2.93
CA ASN A 1024 16.82 69.62 2.20
C ASN A 1024 15.46 68.91 2.30
N LEU A 1025 14.71 69.30 3.34
CA LEU A 1025 13.26 69.35 3.26
C LEU A 1025 12.89 70.25 2.07
N TYR A 1026 11.90 69.86 1.25
CA TYR A 1026 10.69 70.63 0.97
C TYR A 1026 9.80 69.97 -0.10
N SER A 1027 8.50 70.13 0.11
CA SER A 1027 7.35 70.06 -0.81
C SER A 1027 7.00 68.74 -1.52
N PHE A 1028 6.06 67.99 -0.93
CA PHE A 1028 4.96 67.43 -1.70
C PHE A 1028 3.62 67.79 -1.03
N THR A 1029 2.87 68.63 -1.72
CA THR A 1029 1.55 69.17 -1.37
C THR A 1029 0.46 68.15 -1.71
N ASN A 1030 0.23 67.16 -0.84
CA ASN A 1030 -1.00 66.36 -0.92
C ASN A 1030 -1.62 66.26 0.48
N PRO A 1031 -2.74 66.95 0.77
CA PRO A 1031 -3.32 67.04 2.11
C PRO A 1031 -3.67 65.67 2.72
N LEU A 1032 -3.92 64.67 1.89
CA LEU A 1032 -4.31 63.31 2.30
C LEU A 1032 -3.14 62.44 2.81
N LEU A 1033 -1.87 62.81 2.56
CA LEU A 1033 -0.70 62.06 3.05
C LEU A 1033 -0.30 62.46 4.49
N ASN A 1034 -0.80 63.58 5.02
CA ASN A 1034 -0.52 64.03 6.38
C ASN A 1034 -1.30 63.29 7.47
N GLU A 1035 -2.35 62.53 7.11
CA GLU A 1035 -3.12 61.68 8.04
C GLU A 1035 -2.48 60.29 8.24
N CYS A 1036 -1.45 59.98 7.47
CA CYS A 1036 -0.78 58.69 7.44
C CYS A 1036 0.28 58.61 8.55
N ARG A 1037 -0.12 58.74 9.82
CA ARG A 1037 0.75 58.51 10.99
C ARG A 1037 0.73 57.02 11.34
N PRO A 1038 1.87 56.31 11.37
CA PRO A 1038 1.89 54.91 11.80
C PRO A 1038 1.41 54.81 13.25
N VAL A 1039 0.30 54.12 13.47
CA VAL A 1039 -0.21 53.83 14.82
C VAL A 1039 0.75 52.82 15.48
N PRO A 1040 1.14 53.00 16.77
CA PRO A 1040 1.94 52.02 17.49
C PRO A 1040 1.24 50.66 17.44
N LYS A 1041 1.91 49.69 16.83
CA LYS A 1041 1.29 48.41 16.53
C LYS A 1041 1.00 47.65 17.82
N HIS A 1042 -0.27 47.25 17.96
CA HIS A 1042 -0.87 46.71 19.17
C HIS A 1042 -0.12 45.53 19.79
N CYS A 1043 0.67 44.78 19.02
CA CYS A 1043 1.43 43.64 19.54
C CYS A 1043 2.52 44.04 20.57
N SER A 1044 3.04 45.27 20.47
CA SER A 1044 3.97 45.84 21.46
C SER A 1044 3.34 46.05 22.85
N LEU A 1045 2.01 46.09 22.94
CA LEU A 1045 1.29 46.21 24.21
C LEU A 1045 1.18 44.87 24.96
N HIS A 1046 1.49 43.74 24.31
CA HIS A 1046 1.34 42.39 24.86
C HIS A 1046 2.68 41.66 25.11
N VAL A 1047 3.80 42.39 25.13
CA VAL A 1047 5.17 41.85 25.28
C VAL A 1047 5.31 40.89 26.47
N ASN A 1048 4.73 41.23 27.63
CA ASN A 1048 4.81 40.40 28.85
C ASN A 1048 4.02 39.09 28.74
N GLN A 1049 2.88 39.10 28.04
CA GLN A 1049 2.07 37.91 27.82
C GLN A 1049 2.74 36.99 26.78
N LEU A 1050 3.33 37.58 25.74
CA LEU A 1050 4.11 36.86 24.73
C LEU A 1050 5.36 36.22 25.32
N SER A 1051 6.11 36.94 26.16
CA SER A 1051 7.34 36.42 26.77
C SER A 1051 7.06 35.27 27.76
N SER A 1052 5.97 35.35 28.53
CA SER A 1052 5.50 34.27 29.40
C SER A 1052 5.09 33.03 28.59
N PHE A 1053 4.35 33.21 27.50
CA PHE A 1053 3.95 32.12 26.60
C PHE A 1053 5.16 31.40 26.00
N VAL A 1054 6.16 32.15 25.52
CA VAL A 1054 7.40 31.60 24.94
C VAL A 1054 8.26 30.89 25.99
N LYS A 1055 8.29 31.37 27.24
CA LYS A 1055 9.04 30.71 28.33
C LYS A 1055 8.51 29.30 28.65
N ASN A 1056 7.20 29.08 28.58
CA ASN A 1056 6.60 27.76 28.81
C ASN A 1056 6.91 26.72 27.71
N PHE A 1057 7.40 27.15 26.55
CA PHE A 1057 7.84 26.27 25.45
C PHE A 1057 9.32 25.84 25.53
N ARG A 1058 10.10 26.31 26.52
CA ARG A 1058 11.56 26.11 26.63
C ARG A 1058 11.99 24.75 27.19
N GLN A 1059 11.80 23.66 26.45
CA GLN A 1059 12.59 22.43 26.65
C GLN A 1059 13.47 22.06 25.45
N SER A 1060 13.49 22.85 24.37
CA SER A 1060 14.41 22.67 23.25
C SER A 1060 15.06 23.99 22.85
N SER A 1061 16.39 23.98 22.83
CA SER A 1061 17.28 25.12 22.57
C SER A 1061 17.30 25.50 21.10
N TYR A 1062 16.63 26.60 20.70
CA TYR A 1062 16.85 27.25 19.40
C TYR A 1062 16.76 28.79 19.52
N PRO A 1063 17.85 29.55 19.33
CA PRO A 1063 17.81 31.00 19.34
C PRO A 1063 17.19 31.56 18.06
N PHE A 1064 16.34 32.59 18.19
CA PHE A 1064 15.86 33.42 17.08
C PHE A 1064 17.05 34.16 16.45
N LYS A 1065 17.52 33.75 15.26
CA LYS A 1065 18.52 34.51 14.48
C LYS A 1065 17.87 35.01 13.19
N VAL A 1066 17.88 36.34 13.00
CA VAL A 1066 17.51 37.00 11.75
C VAL A 1066 18.66 37.92 11.36
N SER A 1067 19.28 37.70 10.21
CA SER A 1067 20.25 38.63 9.61
C SER A 1067 19.58 39.41 8.49
N GLN A 1068 19.26 40.69 8.66
CA GLN A 1068 18.76 41.49 7.54
C GLN A 1068 19.81 41.50 6.41
N LEU A 1069 19.51 40.84 5.30
CA LEU A 1069 20.28 40.92 4.06
C LEU A 1069 19.51 41.87 3.15
N THR A 1070 20.16 42.98 2.79
CA THR A 1070 19.63 43.92 1.79
C THR A 1070 19.80 43.31 0.40
N ALA A 1071 18.90 43.65 -0.52
CA ALA A 1071 18.97 43.18 -1.91
C ALA A 1071 20.30 43.49 -2.60
N ASP A 1072 21.01 44.54 -2.18
CA ASP A 1072 22.34 44.92 -2.71
C ASP A 1072 23.49 44.05 -2.16
N ALA A 1073 23.27 43.27 -1.10
CA ALA A 1073 24.27 42.39 -0.49
C ALA A 1073 24.25 40.95 -1.06
N LEU A 1074 23.23 40.62 -1.85
CA LEU A 1074 23.04 39.36 -2.60
C LEU A 1074 23.39 39.59 -4.07
#